data_AF-A0A2A6BX15-F1
#
_entry.id   AF-A0A2A6BX15-F1
#
_cell.length_a   1.000
_cell.length_b   1.000
_cell.length_c   1.000
_cell.angle_alpha   90.00
_cell.angle_beta   90.00
_cell.angle_gamma   90.00
#
_symmetry.space_group_name_H-M   'P 1'
#
loop_
_entity.id
_entity.type
_entity.pdbx_description
1 polymer ?
#
loop_
_entity_poly.entity_id
_entity_poly.type
_entity_poly.pdbx_seq_one_letter_code
_entity_poly.pdbx_strand_id
1 'polypeptide(L)'
;MMLLPLVFLSVLPALVVARECDAGDFIYEYTSCGEHGERWRVAVPKSASLECTGGVPAPQKGLNCSFSCGAGSYLDIATQTCRECTAGSYSLGGGIRFDEFTRLPAGFTVENIDATKDILMDTSAQDSRVVVCPSESGWIVRNTELLYIPSPCLSKLSFTANLVRPGYIEYSYRMPTNTRGVSLSAVVKNEQCQSYRDEVRNLLSGLATETSSSRKDEQSGGGNGEWQKKRLELRTGPNVISWSVSTSRDSAGAGAIVMARIDVVGIAFTRSCTPCPAGTYSDRGAAECKPCGAGFFSTKGSSECGQCPLSQYSGPKSERCFDRPACKQTDFYPVTEPCVNGKTKRTYKKVLPAVCNENAPGAAKQPADEPEHACPACNPGMAVNAAGVCEFCQKGQWSDGNGCKKCADNSQPIYGYQFMQWNSLPPHVDTRCEFVADDGLAACDIGQAWIPNGDAIVSAPSLQRGIAFEMTLGIEQGFHNPQLPTDMVASQQNPIGTITVVFDTRCADESCSFYFIEDIGTDPATSFYRFLGSFNGTQPKRVLTHAITRKNPTRFMFVFVRSGASSLDDNIYDQARIFSINVTNVGKDRTGKQGGGAAQCTPCALGAGGCSACDNGHYLDETSRKCTACPPRSYSNISSSRVGESSCVMCGPGLDSDDTQCLTRGNISIALSNNGTREYDLSSLANKTFLMQGMRVFAREGTSYFHHLNISLVGSQKVTCNEVYYEKLDKMSLPESVEGAACRITAVPAQLSNGTQKLAFVTPVMIASKISAITDAREFDGWKITESSLGYGPADKGDRPLDLHVFFTGAPSSSRCLKGTALAVTLRCDPNEKKVEMKFPPSCPDGTCDGCLFQAILESSIACPLCGKSDYKIIKGECIDSKQTIHSIPQKHCVVAGAEASEHIVHCSVISENLRMLLIMGALTLITLLIVLCVVFRRNQRLEYKYMKLAESKGGYELAGAESCALEEDEDDDEEFQDRVIFSKGRSSSSGQSAQKGGFFSRLAGGGSAQPGASSSSDRAHFANAIEDDED
;
A
#
# COMPACT_ATOMS: atom_id res chain seq x y z
N MET A 1 35.80 -7.10 94.82
CA MET A 1 34.57 -7.86 95.14
C MET A 1 33.52 -7.41 94.11
N MET A 2 32.93 -8.30 93.29
CA MET A 2 31.89 -9.31 93.65
C MET A 2 30.61 -8.63 94.19
N LEU A 3 29.39 -8.87 93.66
CA LEU A 3 28.90 -9.84 92.66
C LEU A 3 27.62 -9.33 91.96
N LEU A 4 27.23 -9.96 90.84
CA LEU A 4 25.83 -10.03 90.32
C LEU A 4 25.26 -11.43 90.64
N PRO A 5 23.96 -11.73 90.43
CA PRO A 5 22.80 -10.87 90.07
C PRO A 5 21.59 -11.05 91.03
N LEU A 6 20.46 -10.41 90.74
CA LEU A 6 19.17 -11.12 90.59
C LEU A 6 18.10 -10.25 89.91
N VAL A 7 17.21 -10.90 89.15
CA VAL A 7 16.13 -10.27 88.40
C VAL A 7 14.83 -10.36 89.19
N PHE A 8 14.10 -9.25 89.32
CA PHE A 8 12.67 -9.27 89.63
C PHE A 8 11.92 -8.53 88.51
N LEU A 9 11.43 -9.28 87.53
CA LEU A 9 10.61 -8.77 86.45
C LEU A 9 9.15 -8.67 86.96
N SER A 10 8.65 -7.46 87.15
CA SER A 10 7.29 -7.22 87.64
C SER A 10 6.26 -7.52 86.55
N VAL A 11 5.87 -8.79 86.42
CA VAL A 11 4.72 -9.21 85.60
C VAL A 11 3.43 -8.77 86.29
N LEU A 12 3.07 -7.50 86.11
CA LEU A 12 1.68 -7.08 86.16
C LEU A 12 0.99 -7.69 84.93
N PRO A 13 -0.05 -8.53 85.09
CA PRO A 13 -0.84 -8.95 83.94
C PRO A 13 -1.50 -7.70 83.36
N ALA A 14 -1.27 -7.44 82.06
CA ALA A 14 -1.99 -6.39 81.36
C ALA A 14 -3.48 -6.74 81.42
N LEU A 15 -4.28 -5.90 82.08
CA LEU A 15 -5.72 -6.04 82.08
C LEU A 15 -6.19 -5.77 80.65
N VAL A 16 -6.47 -6.83 79.89
CA VAL A 16 -7.11 -6.72 78.58
C VAL A 16 -8.55 -6.32 78.85
N VAL A 17 -8.78 -4.99 78.91
CA VAL A 17 -10.11 -4.40 78.98
C VAL A 17 -10.77 -4.59 77.62
N ALA A 18 -11.30 -5.79 77.40
CA ALA A 18 -12.06 -6.13 76.21
C ALA A 18 -13.26 -5.16 76.13
N ARG A 19 -13.36 -4.42 75.01
CA ARG A 19 -14.26 -3.28 74.90
C ARG A 19 -15.67 -3.76 74.55
N GLU A 20 -16.66 -3.08 75.10
CA GLU A 20 -18.01 -3.13 74.54
C GLU A 20 -17.98 -2.39 73.20
N CYS A 21 -18.30 -3.10 72.11
CA CYS A 21 -18.18 -2.59 70.75
C CYS A 21 -19.49 -1.95 70.29
N ASP A 22 -19.41 -0.79 69.64
CA ASP A 22 -20.57 -0.07 69.13
C ASP A 22 -20.85 -0.36 67.65
N ALA A 23 -21.94 0.21 67.12
CA ALA A 23 -22.31 0.03 65.70
C ALA A 23 -21.32 0.66 64.70
N GLY A 24 -20.41 1.51 65.18
CA GLY A 24 -19.31 2.13 64.43
C GLY A 24 -18.01 1.32 64.46
N ASP A 25 -17.85 0.30 65.31
CA ASP A 25 -16.70 -0.60 65.31
C ASP A 25 -16.73 -1.66 64.19
N PHE A 26 -17.89 -1.84 63.56
CA PHE A 26 -18.10 -2.81 62.48
C PHE A 26 -18.21 -2.14 61.10
N ILE A 27 -17.87 -2.90 60.06
CA ILE A 27 -18.25 -2.66 58.66
C ILE A 27 -19.33 -3.68 58.31
N TYR A 28 -20.38 -3.26 57.61
CA TYR A 28 -21.42 -4.16 57.15
C TYR A 28 -21.16 -4.60 55.71
N GLU A 29 -21.14 -5.92 55.50
CA GLU A 29 -20.96 -6.55 54.19
C GLU A 29 -22.16 -7.45 53.86
N TYR A 30 -22.27 -7.81 52.58
CA TYR A 30 -23.21 -8.83 52.12
C TYR A 30 -22.49 -10.15 51.85
N THR A 31 -23.09 -11.27 52.22
CA THR A 31 -22.66 -12.60 51.78
C THR A 31 -22.80 -12.76 50.26
N SER A 32 -22.23 -13.84 49.74
CA SER A 32 -22.65 -14.40 48.45
C SER A 32 -24.17 -14.61 48.39
N CYS A 33 -24.69 -14.64 47.16
CA CYS A 33 -26.09 -14.93 46.86
C CYS A 33 -26.38 -16.43 46.94
N GLY A 34 -27.50 -16.79 47.57
CA GLY A 34 -28.13 -18.09 47.42
C GLY A 34 -28.90 -18.21 46.11
N GLU A 35 -29.35 -19.43 45.80
CA GLU A 35 -29.93 -19.79 44.49
C GLU A 35 -31.23 -19.03 44.15
N HIS A 36 -31.94 -18.51 45.16
CA HIS A 36 -33.20 -17.77 44.97
C HIS A 36 -33.00 -16.24 45.08
N GLY A 37 -31.74 -15.77 45.03
CA GLY A 37 -31.37 -14.36 45.07
C GLY A 37 -31.37 -13.72 46.46
N GLU A 38 -31.50 -14.52 47.52
CA GLU A 38 -31.31 -14.13 48.91
C GLU A 38 -29.84 -14.01 49.30
N ARG A 39 -29.55 -13.18 50.31
CA ARG A 39 -28.22 -12.99 50.91
C ARG A 39 -28.37 -12.40 52.31
N TRP A 40 -27.31 -12.43 53.10
CA TRP A 40 -27.29 -11.92 54.47
C TRP A 40 -26.38 -10.69 54.58
N ARG A 41 -26.82 -9.71 55.38
CA ARG A 41 -26.03 -8.56 55.82
C ARG A 41 -25.33 -8.95 57.13
N VAL A 42 -24.01 -9.06 57.08
CA VAL A 42 -23.16 -9.46 58.21
C VAL A 42 -22.33 -8.28 58.72
N ALA A 43 -22.03 -8.26 60.01
CA ALA A 43 -21.09 -7.33 60.60
C ALA A 43 -19.67 -7.94 60.60
N VAL A 44 -18.68 -7.15 60.18
CA VAL A 44 -17.26 -7.52 60.13
C VAL A 44 -16.48 -6.52 61.00
N PRO A 45 -15.69 -6.95 62.00
CA PRO A 45 -14.89 -6.02 62.81
C PRO A 45 -13.90 -5.20 61.96
N LYS A 46 -13.73 -3.91 62.27
CA LYS A 46 -12.82 -3.02 61.53
C LYS A 46 -11.34 -3.39 61.62
N SER A 47 -10.93 -4.13 62.65
CA SER A 47 -9.59 -4.70 62.77
C SER A 47 -9.65 -6.11 63.33
N ALA A 48 -8.76 -6.99 62.86
CA ALA A 48 -8.68 -8.39 63.32
C ALA A 48 -8.24 -8.54 64.79
N SER A 49 -7.81 -7.46 65.43
CA SER A 49 -7.44 -7.36 66.85
C SER A 49 -8.56 -6.89 67.78
N LEU A 50 -9.78 -6.69 67.26
CA LEU A 50 -10.90 -6.16 68.04
C LEU A 50 -11.71 -7.30 68.69
N GLU A 51 -11.40 -7.63 69.94
CA GLU A 51 -12.16 -8.59 70.74
C GLU A 51 -13.34 -7.91 71.45
N CYS A 52 -14.54 -8.09 70.89
CA CYS A 52 -15.79 -7.52 71.40
C CYS A 52 -16.47 -8.43 72.44
N THR A 53 -16.67 -7.94 73.66
CA THR A 53 -17.31 -8.70 74.77
C THR A 53 -18.75 -9.12 74.47
N GLY A 54 -19.50 -8.29 73.77
CA GLY A 54 -20.88 -8.57 73.34
C GLY A 54 -20.99 -9.46 72.10
N GLY A 55 -19.87 -9.91 71.53
CA GLY A 55 -19.84 -10.63 70.24
C GLY A 55 -20.08 -9.73 69.02
N VAL A 56 -20.38 -10.36 67.89
CA VAL A 56 -20.63 -9.70 66.60
C VAL A 56 -22.15 -9.61 66.35
N PRO A 57 -22.70 -8.47 65.88
CA PRO A 57 -24.12 -8.33 65.55
C PRO A 57 -24.64 -9.43 64.63
N ALA A 58 -25.80 -10.01 65.00
CA ALA A 58 -26.38 -11.16 64.29
C ALA A 58 -26.69 -10.84 62.80
N PRO A 59 -26.48 -11.80 61.87
CA PRO A 59 -26.77 -11.61 60.46
C PRO A 59 -28.23 -11.23 60.21
N GLN A 60 -28.45 -10.15 59.45
CA GLN A 60 -29.77 -9.70 59.03
C GLN A 60 -30.06 -10.14 57.60
N LYS A 61 -31.33 -10.34 57.24
CA LYS A 61 -31.69 -10.58 55.83
C LYS A 61 -31.32 -9.36 54.99
N GLY A 62 -30.61 -9.61 53.88
CA GLY A 62 -30.20 -8.59 52.94
C GLY A 62 -31.25 -8.31 51.86
N LEU A 63 -31.10 -7.16 51.19
CA LEU A 63 -31.78 -6.88 49.90
C LEU A 63 -31.50 -8.00 48.89
N ASN A 64 -32.47 -8.31 48.02
CA ASN A 64 -32.30 -9.32 46.97
C ASN A 64 -31.08 -9.00 46.09
N CYS A 65 -30.45 -10.02 45.50
CA CYS A 65 -29.27 -9.85 44.66
C CYS A 65 -29.53 -9.08 43.37
N SER A 66 -30.75 -9.12 42.82
CA SER A 66 -31.19 -8.29 41.69
C SER A 66 -31.45 -6.81 42.04
N PHE A 67 -31.46 -6.45 43.34
CA PHE A 67 -31.67 -5.07 43.76
C PHE A 67 -30.52 -4.17 43.34
N SER A 68 -30.87 -2.99 42.85
CA SER A 68 -29.92 -1.99 42.37
C SER A 68 -30.47 -0.58 42.53
N CYS A 69 -29.62 0.37 42.94
CA CYS A 69 -30.02 1.78 43.06
C CYS A 69 -30.19 2.43 41.68
N GLY A 70 -30.99 3.50 41.63
CA GLY A 70 -31.04 4.41 40.48
C GLY A 70 -29.72 5.18 40.31
N ALA A 71 -29.51 5.72 39.12
CA ALA A 71 -28.42 6.66 38.89
C ALA A 71 -28.58 7.90 39.81
N GLY A 72 -27.46 8.53 40.17
CA GLY A 72 -27.44 9.57 41.20
C GLY A 72 -27.38 9.06 42.65
N SER A 73 -27.41 7.74 42.88
CA SER A 73 -27.41 7.16 44.24
C SER A 73 -26.42 6.01 44.40
N TYR A 74 -26.04 5.73 45.65
CA TYR A 74 -25.27 4.55 46.06
C TYR A 74 -26.02 3.75 47.13
N LEU A 75 -25.70 2.47 47.32
CA LEU A 75 -26.32 1.65 48.37
C LEU A 75 -25.52 1.74 49.68
N ASP A 76 -26.13 2.31 50.71
CA ASP A 76 -25.62 2.17 52.07
C ASP A 76 -25.99 0.79 52.62
N ILE A 77 -24.99 -0.07 52.80
CA ILE A 77 -25.15 -1.42 53.36
C ILE A 77 -25.52 -1.37 54.85
N ALA A 78 -25.14 -0.31 55.57
CA ALA A 78 -25.47 -0.17 56.99
C ALA A 78 -26.97 0.06 57.20
N THR A 79 -27.64 0.88 56.38
CA THR A 79 -29.10 1.09 56.45
C THR A 79 -29.93 0.22 55.51
N GLN A 80 -29.30 -0.44 54.53
CA GLN A 80 -29.96 -1.08 53.39
C GLN A 80 -30.83 -0.11 52.56
N THR A 81 -30.41 1.15 52.43
CA THR A 81 -31.13 2.17 51.64
C THR A 81 -30.23 2.83 50.60
N CYS A 82 -30.80 3.21 49.45
CA CYS A 82 -30.12 4.05 48.49
C CYS A 82 -30.02 5.49 49.04
N ARG A 83 -28.83 6.08 48.97
CA ARG A 83 -28.55 7.48 49.33
C ARG A 83 -28.07 8.22 48.10
N GLU A 84 -28.53 9.46 47.93
CA GLU A 84 -28.05 10.37 46.87
C GLU A 84 -26.54 10.64 47.00
N CYS A 85 -25.89 10.83 45.86
CA CYS A 85 -24.52 11.36 45.83
C CYS A 85 -24.47 12.80 46.34
N THR A 86 -23.44 13.11 47.13
CA THR A 86 -23.07 14.50 47.44
C THR A 86 -22.66 15.23 46.16
N ALA A 87 -22.94 16.53 46.08
CA ALA A 87 -22.46 17.36 44.98
C ALA A 87 -20.93 17.23 44.84
N GLY A 88 -20.44 17.22 43.60
CA GLY A 88 -19.05 16.86 43.26
C GLY A 88 -18.79 15.37 43.13
N SER A 89 -19.80 14.51 43.30
CA SER A 89 -19.71 13.07 43.05
C SER A 89 -20.92 12.54 42.29
N TYR A 90 -20.68 11.53 41.43
CA TYR A 90 -21.68 10.92 40.57
C TYR A 90 -21.81 9.41 40.80
N SER A 91 -22.90 8.82 40.30
CA SER A 91 -23.11 7.37 40.35
C SER A 91 -24.06 6.89 39.25
N LEU A 92 -23.76 5.75 38.63
CA LEU A 92 -24.68 5.03 37.75
C LEU A 92 -25.64 4.11 38.52
N GLY A 93 -25.54 4.07 39.86
CA GLY A 93 -26.37 3.27 40.77
C GLY A 93 -26.02 1.78 40.72
N GLY A 94 -26.46 1.13 39.65
CA GLY A 94 -26.11 -0.24 39.26
C GLY A 94 -25.15 -0.26 38.08
N GLY A 95 -24.14 0.59 38.11
CA GLY A 95 -23.14 0.70 37.06
C GLY A 95 -21.82 1.24 37.58
N ILE A 96 -20.75 1.00 36.83
CA ILE A 96 -19.42 1.56 37.03
C ILE A 96 -19.01 2.30 35.77
N ARG A 97 -18.30 3.42 35.93
CA ARG A 97 -17.69 4.19 34.85
C ARG A 97 -16.18 4.18 35.01
N PHE A 98 -15.48 4.10 33.90
CA PHE A 98 -14.04 4.29 33.77
C PHE A 98 -13.81 5.47 32.82
N ASP A 99 -13.58 6.66 33.39
CA ASP A 99 -13.38 7.93 32.68
C ASP A 99 -12.05 8.65 33.06
N GLU A 100 -11.20 7.97 33.85
CA GLU A 100 -9.87 8.45 34.22
C GLU A 100 -8.90 7.25 34.31
N PHE A 101 -7.96 7.15 33.37
CA PHE A 101 -7.04 6.02 33.27
C PHE A 101 -5.65 6.41 33.79
N THR A 102 -5.49 6.47 35.11
CA THR A 102 -4.15 6.66 35.74
C THR A 102 -3.31 5.37 35.75
N ARG A 103 -3.98 4.22 35.75
CA ARG A 103 -3.44 2.87 35.54
C ARG A 103 -4.57 1.99 34.98
N LEU A 104 -4.25 0.80 34.48
CA LEU A 104 -5.27 -0.15 34.03
C LEU A 104 -6.22 -0.49 35.20
N PRO A 105 -7.55 -0.30 35.08
CA PRO A 105 -8.46 -0.50 36.22
C PRO A 105 -8.60 -1.99 36.60
N ALA A 106 -8.97 -2.25 37.86
CA ALA A 106 -9.16 -3.61 38.35
C ALA A 106 -10.28 -4.33 37.56
N GLY A 107 -10.02 -5.57 37.14
CA GLY A 107 -10.91 -6.36 36.29
C GLY A 107 -10.64 -6.25 34.79
N PHE A 108 -9.78 -5.33 34.35
CA PHE A 108 -9.25 -5.31 32.98
C PHE A 108 -7.96 -6.13 32.85
N THR A 109 -7.77 -6.78 31.69
CA THR A 109 -6.50 -7.42 31.29
C THR A 109 -6.12 -6.98 29.88
N VAL A 110 -4.82 -6.95 29.59
CA VAL A 110 -4.26 -6.70 28.25
C VAL A 110 -3.44 -7.91 27.81
N GLU A 111 -3.72 -8.40 26.61
CA GLU A 111 -3.02 -9.51 25.96
C GLU A 111 -2.44 -9.01 24.62
N ASN A 112 -1.11 -8.85 24.56
CA ASN A 112 -0.38 -8.56 23.32
C ASN A 112 0.13 -9.88 22.72
N ILE A 113 -0.45 -10.31 21.60
CA ILE A 113 -0.31 -11.66 21.08
C ILE A 113 0.31 -11.66 19.67
N ASP A 114 1.55 -12.16 19.59
CA ASP A 114 2.37 -12.23 18.37
C ASP A 114 1.71 -13.13 17.31
N ALA A 115 1.20 -12.52 16.23
CA ALA A 115 0.51 -13.22 15.15
C ALA A 115 1.43 -14.12 14.31
N THR A 116 2.77 -14.11 14.51
CA THR A 116 3.71 -15.03 13.85
C THR A 116 3.96 -16.33 14.61
N LYS A 117 3.74 -16.37 15.94
CA LYS A 117 4.00 -17.58 16.73
C LYS A 117 3.09 -18.77 16.40
N ASP A 118 1.96 -18.53 15.75
CA ASP A 118 1.05 -19.59 15.26
C ASP A 118 1.31 -19.96 13.78
N ILE A 119 2.33 -19.37 13.13
CA ILE A 119 2.69 -19.62 11.72
C ILE A 119 3.78 -20.70 11.59
N LEU A 120 4.53 -21.01 12.67
CA LEU A 120 5.67 -21.94 12.64
C LEU A 120 5.48 -23.17 13.53
N MET A 121 4.84 -24.19 12.96
CA MET A 121 4.98 -25.59 13.35
C MET A 121 5.86 -26.34 12.32
N ASP A 122 7.11 -25.90 12.18
CA ASP A 122 8.17 -26.72 11.57
C ASP A 122 9.55 -26.38 12.15
N THR A 123 10.48 -27.33 12.12
CA THR A 123 11.78 -27.30 12.81
C THR A 123 12.95 -27.43 11.83
N SER A 124 13.36 -26.34 11.18
CA SER A 124 14.71 -26.20 10.61
C SER A 124 15.11 -24.74 10.31
N ALA A 125 16.43 -24.50 10.24
CA ALA A 125 17.10 -23.34 9.64
C ALA A 125 16.66 -21.91 10.07
N GLN A 126 17.24 -21.48 11.20
CA GLN A 126 17.81 -20.15 11.52
C GLN A 126 17.51 -18.88 10.66
N ASP A 127 17.40 -17.75 11.38
CA ASP A 127 17.30 -16.34 10.93
C ASP A 127 15.94 -15.80 10.45
N SER A 128 14.85 -16.45 10.88
CA SER A 128 13.59 -15.72 11.09
C SER A 128 13.65 -14.94 12.41
N ARG A 129 13.77 -13.61 12.34
CA ARG A 129 13.71 -12.74 13.54
C ARG A 129 12.37 -12.89 14.25
N VAL A 130 12.37 -13.49 15.45
CA VAL A 130 11.19 -13.60 16.31
C VAL A 130 10.67 -12.20 16.63
N VAL A 131 9.41 -11.92 16.26
CA VAL A 131 8.77 -10.63 16.54
C VAL A 131 8.32 -10.60 18.00
N VAL A 132 9.25 -10.25 18.88
CA VAL A 132 8.92 -9.95 20.29
C VAL A 132 7.94 -8.79 20.31
N CYS A 133 6.69 -9.02 20.76
CA CYS A 133 5.72 -7.95 20.94
C CYS A 133 6.30 -6.89 21.89
N PRO A 134 6.47 -5.63 21.46
CA PRO A 134 6.95 -4.58 22.36
C PRO A 134 5.92 -4.37 23.48
N SER A 135 6.37 -4.45 24.74
CA SER A 135 5.55 -4.16 25.93
C SER A 135 5.04 -2.71 25.97
N GLU A 136 5.66 -1.82 25.20
CA GLU A 136 5.31 -0.41 25.02
C GLU A 136 4.26 -0.18 23.90
N SER A 137 3.81 -1.25 23.24
CA SER A 137 2.83 -1.21 22.15
C SER A 137 1.53 -1.95 22.52
N GLY A 138 0.47 -1.76 21.74
CA GLY A 138 -0.85 -2.31 22.03
C GLY A 138 -1.64 -1.42 23.00
N TRP A 139 -2.60 -2.02 23.71
CA TRP A 139 -3.36 -1.32 24.76
C TRP A 139 -2.46 -0.95 25.95
N ILE A 140 -2.18 0.33 26.11
CA ILE A 140 -1.43 0.90 27.23
C ILE A 140 -2.22 2.03 27.89
N VAL A 141 -1.76 2.45 29.06
CA VAL A 141 -2.26 3.64 29.75
C VAL A 141 -1.14 4.68 29.79
N ARG A 142 -1.39 5.87 29.23
CA ARG A 142 -0.39 6.96 29.12
C ARG A 142 -1.10 8.31 29.16
N ASN A 143 -0.52 9.30 29.85
CA ASN A 143 -1.06 10.66 29.97
C ASN A 143 -2.54 10.72 30.42
N THR A 144 -2.91 9.88 31.41
CA THR A 144 -4.27 9.63 31.91
C THR A 144 -5.30 9.07 30.91
N GLU A 145 -4.90 8.76 29.67
CA GLU A 145 -5.73 8.15 28.64
C GLU A 145 -5.47 6.63 28.50
N LEU A 146 -6.51 5.86 28.15
CA LEU A 146 -6.37 4.48 27.67
C LEU A 146 -6.19 4.53 26.14
N LEU A 147 -5.03 4.05 25.69
CA LEU A 147 -4.54 4.23 24.32
C LEU A 147 -4.16 2.89 23.72
N TYR A 148 -4.63 2.59 22.51
CA TYR A 148 -4.01 1.55 21.68
C TYR A 148 -2.90 2.18 20.84
N ILE A 149 -1.64 1.86 21.13
CA ILE A 149 -0.51 2.15 20.24
C ILE A 149 -0.43 1.05 19.17
N PRO A 150 -0.36 1.37 17.86
CA PRO A 150 -0.16 0.40 16.79
C PRO A 150 0.97 -0.59 17.07
N SER A 151 0.62 -1.87 17.05
CA SER A 151 1.53 -2.97 17.33
C SER A 151 1.50 -3.98 16.17
N PRO A 152 2.64 -4.60 15.80
CA PRO A 152 2.65 -5.75 14.89
C PRO A 152 1.96 -6.99 15.48
N CYS A 153 1.62 -6.94 16.77
CA CYS A 153 0.85 -7.97 17.48
C CYS A 153 -0.64 -7.59 17.58
N LEU A 154 -1.51 -8.60 17.61
CA LEU A 154 -2.90 -8.42 18.04
C LEU A 154 -2.90 -7.95 19.49
N SER A 155 -3.61 -6.86 19.81
CA SER A 155 -3.79 -6.45 21.21
C SER A 155 -5.25 -6.57 21.63
N LYS A 156 -5.48 -7.31 22.70
CA LYS A 156 -6.82 -7.58 23.25
C LYS A 156 -6.91 -7.02 24.66
N LEU A 157 -7.72 -5.99 24.82
CA LEU A 157 -8.19 -5.51 26.12
C LEU A 157 -9.42 -6.33 26.50
N SER A 158 -9.46 -6.92 27.69
CA SER A 158 -10.62 -7.71 28.18
C SER A 158 -11.14 -7.14 29.48
N PHE A 159 -12.45 -7.24 29.72
CA PHE A 159 -13.08 -6.90 31.00
C PHE A 159 -14.15 -7.93 31.36
N THR A 160 -14.16 -8.38 32.61
CA THR A 160 -15.12 -9.37 33.12
C THR A 160 -16.12 -8.72 34.07
N ALA A 161 -17.41 -8.79 33.75
CA ALA A 161 -18.49 -8.19 34.52
C ALA A 161 -19.55 -9.23 34.89
N ASN A 162 -19.99 -9.26 36.15
CA ASN A 162 -21.13 -10.08 36.57
C ASN A 162 -22.34 -9.17 36.85
N LEU A 163 -23.39 -9.33 36.04
CA LEU A 163 -24.58 -8.48 36.05
C LEU A 163 -25.72 -9.17 36.80
N VAL A 164 -26.39 -8.46 37.71
CA VAL A 164 -27.54 -9.01 38.46
C VAL A 164 -28.88 -8.75 37.78
N ARG A 165 -28.89 -7.84 36.80
CA ARG A 165 -30.03 -7.46 35.97
C ARG A 165 -29.55 -7.26 34.53
N PRO A 166 -30.42 -7.35 33.50
CA PRO A 166 -30.05 -6.98 32.14
C PRO A 166 -29.51 -5.54 32.12
N GLY A 167 -28.54 -5.29 31.24
CA GLY A 167 -27.82 -4.03 31.20
C GLY A 167 -27.02 -3.89 29.92
N TYR A 168 -25.99 -3.05 29.95
CA TYR A 168 -25.21 -2.73 28.74
C TYR A 168 -23.81 -2.25 29.11
N ILE A 169 -22.90 -2.34 28.15
CA ILE A 169 -21.65 -1.59 28.15
C ILE A 169 -21.71 -0.53 27.05
N GLU A 170 -21.35 0.70 27.39
CA GLU A 170 -21.27 1.84 26.47
C GLU A 170 -19.90 2.47 26.59
N TYR A 171 -19.18 2.65 25.47
CA TYR A 171 -17.83 3.19 25.49
C TYR A 171 -17.64 4.32 24.46
N SER A 172 -16.96 5.38 24.90
CA SER A 172 -16.55 6.51 24.06
C SER A 172 -15.11 6.31 23.60
N TYR A 173 -14.90 6.27 22.28
CA TYR A 173 -13.59 6.08 21.67
C TYR A 173 -13.40 6.98 20.45
N ARG A 174 -12.16 7.38 20.20
CA ARG A 174 -11.74 8.08 19.00
C ARG A 174 -10.79 7.19 18.21
N MET A 175 -11.18 6.87 16.98
CA MET A 175 -10.28 6.25 16.02
C MET A 175 -9.18 7.22 15.60
N PRO A 176 -7.97 6.74 15.25
CA PRO A 176 -6.97 7.59 14.64
C PRO A 176 -7.47 8.16 13.30
N THR A 177 -7.06 9.38 12.99
CA THR A 177 -7.30 10.06 11.70
C THR A 177 -6.87 9.22 10.49
N ASN A 178 -5.79 8.44 10.64
CA ASN A 178 -5.45 7.36 9.72
C ASN A 178 -5.83 5.99 10.29
N THR A 179 -7.00 5.48 9.87
CA THR A 179 -7.51 4.13 10.18
C THR A 179 -7.01 3.04 9.24
N ARG A 180 -6.20 3.35 8.20
CA ARG A 180 -5.82 2.37 7.17
C ARG A 180 -5.14 1.14 7.79
N GLY A 181 -5.82 0.00 7.71
CA GLY A 181 -5.36 -1.28 8.24
C GLY A 181 -5.50 -1.45 9.76
N VAL A 182 -6.04 -0.48 10.50
CA VAL A 182 -6.37 -0.62 11.93
C VAL A 182 -7.83 -1.04 12.07
N SER A 183 -8.13 -2.11 12.79
CA SER A 183 -9.51 -2.51 13.05
C SER A 183 -9.77 -2.79 14.54
N LEU A 184 -10.71 -2.03 15.13
CA LEU A 184 -11.23 -2.25 16.48
C LEU A 184 -12.50 -3.09 16.41
N SER A 185 -12.44 -4.32 16.93
CA SER A 185 -13.63 -5.13 17.19
C SER A 185 -13.92 -5.14 18.69
N ALA A 186 -15.21 -5.11 19.05
CA ALA A 186 -15.66 -5.32 20.42
C ALA A 186 -16.66 -6.48 20.43
N VAL A 187 -16.38 -7.49 21.25
CA VAL A 187 -17.14 -8.74 21.33
C VAL A 187 -17.52 -8.99 22.78
N VAL A 188 -18.75 -9.45 23.01
CA VAL A 188 -19.21 -9.92 24.32
C VAL A 188 -19.47 -11.42 24.24
N LYS A 189 -18.95 -12.16 25.22
CA LYS A 189 -19.15 -13.61 25.39
C LYS A 189 -19.78 -13.93 26.74
N ASN A 190 -20.55 -15.02 26.76
CA ASN A 190 -21.02 -15.64 28.00
C ASN A 190 -19.96 -16.57 28.60
N GLU A 191 -20.26 -17.15 29.77
CA GLU A 191 -19.40 -18.11 30.48
C GLU A 191 -19.06 -19.39 29.67
N GLN A 192 -19.86 -19.71 28.65
CA GLN A 192 -19.64 -20.82 27.72
C GLN A 192 -18.82 -20.41 26.47
N CYS A 193 -18.20 -19.22 26.49
CA CYS A 193 -17.43 -18.62 25.39
C CYS A 193 -18.22 -18.36 24.09
N GLN A 194 -19.54 -18.52 24.09
CA GLN A 194 -20.42 -18.24 22.96
C GLN A 194 -20.65 -16.73 22.85
N SER A 195 -20.75 -16.20 21.62
CA SER A 195 -21.16 -14.81 21.43
C SER A 195 -22.69 -14.69 21.50
N TYR A 196 -23.20 -13.65 22.15
CA TYR A 196 -24.64 -13.41 22.20
C TYR A 196 -25.26 -13.17 20.82
N ARG A 197 -24.45 -12.88 19.80
CA ARG A 197 -24.85 -12.70 18.40
C ARG A 197 -25.30 -14.01 17.74
N ASP A 198 -24.86 -15.16 18.27
CA ASP A 198 -25.18 -16.49 17.78
C ASP A 198 -26.42 -17.08 18.47
N GLU A 199 -26.53 -16.95 19.81
CA GLU A 199 -27.71 -17.41 20.56
C GLU A 199 -29.02 -16.76 20.10
N VAL A 200 -28.99 -15.45 19.82
CA VAL A 200 -30.19 -14.70 19.37
C VAL A 200 -30.73 -15.26 18.04
N ARG A 201 -29.87 -15.80 17.18
CA ARG A 201 -30.25 -16.44 15.91
C ARG A 201 -30.90 -17.81 16.13
N ASN A 202 -30.47 -18.56 17.15
CA ASN A 202 -31.03 -19.87 17.48
C ASN A 202 -32.39 -19.79 18.21
N LEU A 203 -32.69 -18.68 18.88
CA LEU A 203 -33.97 -18.46 19.56
C LEU A 203 -35.03 -17.80 18.65
N LEU A 204 -34.64 -16.85 17.79
CA LEU A 204 -35.57 -16.13 16.91
C LEU A 204 -35.92 -16.88 15.60
N SER A 205 -35.38 -18.07 15.38
CA SER A 205 -35.76 -18.94 14.25
C SER A 205 -37.05 -19.72 14.48
N GLY A 206 -37.58 -19.74 15.72
CA GLY A 206 -38.72 -20.58 16.12
C GLY A 206 -40.07 -19.86 16.30
N LEU A 207 -40.11 -18.54 16.50
CA LEU A 207 -41.34 -17.76 16.68
C LEU A 207 -41.30 -16.45 15.85
N ALA A 208 -42.47 -15.99 15.42
CA ALA A 208 -42.62 -15.16 14.23
C ALA A 208 -43.05 -13.70 14.49
N THR A 209 -43.31 -12.99 13.39
CA THR A 209 -43.95 -11.67 13.22
C THR A 209 -43.13 -10.41 13.56
N GLU A 210 -43.29 -9.40 12.70
CA GLU A 210 -42.63 -8.10 12.79
C GLU A 210 -43.41 -7.15 13.70
N THR A 211 -42.73 -6.49 14.64
CA THR A 211 -43.24 -5.28 15.31
C THR A 211 -42.15 -4.21 15.37
N SER A 212 -42.30 -3.17 14.55
CA SER A 212 -41.28 -2.13 14.34
C SER A 212 -41.39 -0.97 15.35
N SER A 213 -40.87 -1.13 16.57
CA SER A 213 -40.93 -0.06 17.59
C SER A 213 -39.78 -0.06 18.60
N SER A 214 -38.54 0.09 18.13
CA SER A 214 -37.41 0.68 18.90
C SER A 214 -36.20 0.96 17.99
N ARG A 215 -36.17 2.16 17.40
CA ARG A 215 -35.01 2.74 16.68
C ARG A 215 -35.10 4.28 16.78
N LYS A 216 -34.53 4.87 17.84
CA LYS A 216 -34.40 6.32 17.98
C LYS A 216 -33.10 6.83 18.60
N ASP A 217 -32.27 5.95 19.18
CA ASP A 217 -31.03 6.36 19.85
C ASP A 217 -29.76 6.13 19.01
N GLU A 218 -29.89 5.62 17.77
CA GLU A 218 -28.80 5.60 16.77
C GLU A 218 -28.58 7.00 16.14
N GLN A 219 -28.29 8.00 16.98
CA GLN A 219 -28.17 9.42 16.61
C GLN A 219 -26.85 10.02 17.13
N SER A 220 -25.73 9.51 16.61
CA SER A 220 -24.39 10.13 16.73
C SER A 220 -23.52 9.67 15.56
N GLY A 221 -23.69 10.31 14.40
CA GLY A 221 -22.74 10.20 13.30
C GLY A 221 -21.69 11.29 13.44
N GLY A 222 -20.41 10.92 13.46
CA GLY A 222 -19.29 11.85 13.50
C GLY A 222 -18.06 11.26 12.81
N GLY A 223 -17.30 12.05 12.06
CA GLY A 223 -16.26 11.62 11.14
C GLY A 223 -15.02 10.95 11.76
N ASN A 224 -14.10 10.52 10.90
CA ASN A 224 -12.78 10.02 11.31
C ASN A 224 -12.01 11.12 12.08
N GLY A 225 -11.85 10.94 13.39
CA GLY A 225 -11.24 11.92 14.29
C GLY A 225 -12.21 12.46 15.36
N GLU A 226 -13.52 12.26 15.19
CA GLU A 226 -14.54 12.65 16.16
C GLU A 226 -14.85 11.52 17.17
N TRP A 227 -15.38 11.87 18.34
CA TRP A 227 -15.69 10.93 19.42
C TRP A 227 -16.89 10.03 19.09
N GLN A 228 -16.64 8.74 18.94
CA GLN A 228 -17.67 7.72 18.71
C GLN A 228 -18.17 7.17 20.04
N LYS A 229 -19.49 6.99 20.19
CA LYS A 229 -20.10 6.27 21.32
C LYS A 229 -20.72 4.97 20.81
N LYS A 230 -20.34 3.85 21.42
CA LYS A 230 -20.84 2.52 21.02
C LYS A 230 -21.34 1.73 22.22
N ARG A 231 -22.56 1.23 22.09
CA ARG A 231 -23.29 0.49 23.12
C ARG A 231 -23.52 -0.96 22.71
N LEU A 232 -23.35 -1.88 23.65
CA LEU A 232 -23.54 -3.32 23.50
C LEU A 232 -24.36 -3.82 24.69
N GLU A 233 -25.52 -4.42 24.43
CA GLU A 233 -26.37 -4.96 25.49
C GLU A 233 -25.75 -6.24 26.11
N LEU A 234 -25.91 -6.38 27.42
CA LEU A 234 -25.33 -7.43 28.26
C LEU A 234 -26.44 -8.21 28.97
N ARG A 235 -26.27 -9.53 29.13
CA ARG A 235 -27.24 -10.38 29.83
C ARG A 235 -26.97 -10.42 31.33
N THR A 236 -27.97 -10.84 32.10
CA THR A 236 -27.78 -11.28 33.50
C THR A 236 -26.73 -12.39 33.59
N GLY A 237 -25.92 -12.35 34.64
CA GLY A 237 -24.84 -13.28 34.90
C GLY A 237 -23.47 -12.78 34.41
N PRO A 238 -22.50 -13.69 34.27
CA PRO A 238 -21.13 -13.37 33.90
C PRO A 238 -20.99 -13.11 32.39
N ASN A 239 -20.44 -11.95 32.07
CA ASN A 239 -20.14 -11.45 30.73
C ASN A 239 -18.63 -11.18 30.63
N VAL A 240 -17.99 -11.65 29.55
CA VAL A 240 -16.61 -11.26 29.20
C VAL A 240 -16.67 -10.37 27.97
N ILE A 241 -16.26 -9.11 28.12
CA ILE A 241 -16.11 -8.15 27.03
C ILE A 241 -14.65 -8.21 26.56
N SER A 242 -14.42 -8.09 25.25
CA SER A 242 -13.08 -7.97 24.67
C SER A 242 -13.05 -6.97 23.52
N TRP A 243 -12.15 -6.00 23.61
CA TRP A 243 -11.80 -5.06 22.55
C TRP A 243 -10.48 -5.53 21.91
N SER A 244 -10.58 -6.20 20.77
CA SER A 244 -9.44 -6.69 20.00
C SER A 244 -9.10 -5.69 18.89
N VAL A 245 -7.83 -5.28 18.84
CA VAL A 245 -7.29 -4.41 17.80
C VAL A 245 -6.17 -5.12 17.05
N SER A 246 -6.36 -5.27 15.75
CA SER A 246 -5.34 -5.72 14.80
C SER A 246 -4.87 -4.55 13.93
N THR A 247 -3.59 -4.56 13.56
CA THR A 247 -3.06 -3.67 12.51
C THR A 247 -2.51 -4.49 11.36
N SER A 248 -2.78 -4.04 10.13
CA SER A 248 -2.19 -4.64 8.93
C SER A 248 -0.70 -4.30 8.87
N ARG A 249 0.12 -5.20 8.30
CA ARG A 249 1.57 -4.96 8.18
C ARG A 249 1.93 -3.77 7.31
N ASP A 250 1.01 -3.29 6.46
CA ASP A 250 1.20 -2.15 5.57
C ASP A 250 0.77 -0.79 6.16
N SER A 251 0.29 -0.78 7.41
CA SER A 251 -0.22 0.41 8.13
C SER A 251 0.88 1.37 8.63
N ALA A 252 1.86 1.72 7.78
CA ALA A 252 2.86 2.73 8.11
C ALA A 252 2.18 4.10 8.33
N GLY A 253 2.27 4.64 9.56
CA GLY A 253 1.60 5.89 9.94
C GLY A 253 0.15 5.72 10.38
N ALA A 254 -0.29 4.53 10.79
CA ALA A 254 -1.48 4.40 11.63
C ALA A 254 -1.31 5.19 12.93
N GLY A 255 -2.36 5.87 13.39
CA GLY A 255 -2.35 6.58 14.68
C GLY A 255 -2.81 5.69 15.85
N ALA A 256 -2.81 6.24 17.06
CA ALA A 256 -3.37 5.57 18.24
C ALA A 256 -4.91 5.67 18.29
N ILE A 257 -5.57 4.63 18.79
CA ILE A 257 -6.99 4.70 19.20
C ILE A 257 -7.03 5.22 20.64
N VAL A 258 -7.86 6.22 20.91
CA VAL A 258 -8.10 6.73 22.27
C VAL A 258 -9.42 6.18 22.79
N MET A 259 -9.47 5.71 24.04
CA MET A 259 -10.71 5.31 24.72
C MET A 259 -10.86 6.13 26.00
N ALA A 260 -11.82 7.06 26.01
CA ALA A 260 -11.94 8.07 27.06
C ALA A 260 -12.98 7.75 28.13
N ARG A 261 -13.97 6.91 27.83
CA ARG A 261 -15.04 6.54 28.78
C ARG A 261 -15.52 5.12 28.50
N ILE A 262 -15.71 4.33 29.55
CA ILE A 262 -16.37 3.01 29.51
C ILE A 262 -17.38 2.94 30.67
N ASP A 263 -18.67 2.90 30.35
CA ASP A 263 -19.78 2.73 31.28
C ASP A 263 -20.25 1.28 31.22
N VAL A 264 -20.29 0.57 32.35
CA VAL A 264 -20.85 -0.80 32.47
C VAL A 264 -22.02 -0.77 33.43
N VAL A 265 -23.23 -1.02 32.92
CA VAL A 265 -24.50 -0.95 33.65
C VAL A 265 -25.12 -2.34 33.73
N GLY A 266 -25.77 -2.66 34.86
CA GLY A 266 -26.41 -3.95 35.14
C GLY A 266 -25.78 -4.70 36.32
N ILE A 267 -24.65 -4.22 36.84
CA ILE A 267 -24.03 -4.72 38.08
C ILE A 267 -24.91 -4.39 39.30
N ALA A 268 -24.66 -5.06 40.42
CA ALA A 268 -25.51 -5.02 41.61
C ALA A 268 -25.75 -3.59 42.14
N PHE A 269 -24.73 -2.96 42.71
CA PHE A 269 -24.82 -1.64 43.33
C PHE A 269 -23.41 -1.10 43.51
N THR A 270 -23.20 0.21 43.38
CA THR A 270 -22.01 0.83 43.96
C THR A 270 -22.17 1.04 45.46
N ARG A 271 -21.06 0.90 46.20
CA ARG A 271 -20.96 1.15 47.65
C ARG A 271 -20.69 2.63 47.99
N SER A 272 -20.32 3.43 46.99
CA SER A 272 -19.98 4.85 47.13
C SER A 272 -20.10 5.58 45.79
N CYS A 273 -20.28 6.89 45.79
CA CYS A 273 -20.23 7.69 44.57
C CYS A 273 -18.77 7.97 44.16
N THR A 274 -18.54 8.15 42.86
CA THR A 274 -17.23 8.49 42.28
C THR A 274 -17.08 10.01 42.28
N PRO A 275 -15.97 10.60 42.78
CA PRO A 275 -15.75 12.04 42.65
C PRO A 275 -15.59 12.43 41.18
N CYS A 276 -16.15 13.57 40.77
CA CYS A 276 -16.03 14.05 39.39
C CYS A 276 -14.57 14.25 38.97
N PRO A 277 -14.18 13.85 37.74
CA PRO A 277 -12.85 14.16 37.21
C PRO A 277 -12.65 15.68 37.10
N ALA A 278 -11.39 16.11 37.17
CA ALA A 278 -11.06 17.53 37.07
C ALA A 278 -11.53 18.14 35.73
N GLY A 279 -11.86 19.44 35.73
CA GLY A 279 -12.54 20.08 34.61
C GLY A 279 -14.02 19.75 34.47
N THR A 280 -14.60 18.94 35.37
CA THR A 280 -16.04 18.68 35.47
C THR A 280 -16.58 18.94 36.88
N TYR A 281 -17.89 19.08 37.02
CA TYR A 281 -18.60 19.29 38.29
C TYR A 281 -19.92 18.49 38.33
N SER A 282 -20.54 18.40 39.51
CA SER A 282 -21.88 17.82 39.63
C SER A 282 -22.71 18.40 40.78
N ASP A 283 -24.00 18.53 40.53
CA ASP A 283 -25.02 18.78 41.56
C ASP A 283 -25.22 17.54 42.46
N ARG A 284 -26.00 17.69 43.53
CA ARG A 284 -26.42 16.56 44.36
C ARG A 284 -27.24 15.56 43.54
N GLY A 285 -27.01 14.26 43.73
CA GLY A 285 -27.77 13.21 43.06
C GLY A 285 -27.44 13.03 41.58
N ALA A 286 -26.25 13.44 41.11
CA ALA A 286 -25.91 13.39 39.70
C ALA A 286 -25.61 11.98 39.17
N ALA A 287 -26.18 11.67 38.00
CA ALA A 287 -25.83 10.47 37.22
C ALA A 287 -24.46 10.58 36.54
N GLU A 288 -24.06 11.80 36.15
CA GLU A 288 -22.78 12.12 35.52
C GLU A 288 -22.36 13.57 35.77
N CYS A 289 -21.09 13.86 35.51
CA CYS A 289 -20.50 15.19 35.70
C CYS A 289 -20.63 16.04 34.43
N LYS A 290 -20.91 17.32 34.62
CA LYS A 290 -20.98 18.34 33.56
C LYS A 290 -19.58 18.97 33.39
N PRO A 291 -19.06 19.17 32.17
CA PRO A 291 -17.77 19.85 32.00
C PRO A 291 -17.87 21.36 32.25
N CYS A 292 -16.77 21.96 32.67
CA CYS A 292 -16.65 23.42 32.82
C CYS A 292 -16.39 24.08 31.46
N GLY A 293 -17.04 25.22 31.20
CA GLY A 293 -16.79 26.05 30.02
C GLY A 293 -15.45 26.79 30.10
N ALA A 294 -15.01 27.36 28.97
CA ALA A 294 -13.79 28.17 28.92
C ALA A 294 -13.87 29.39 29.87
N GLY A 295 -12.74 29.73 30.49
CA GLY A 295 -12.69 30.75 31.56
C GLY A 295 -13.13 30.27 32.95
N PHE A 296 -13.55 29.00 33.06
CA PHE A 296 -13.82 28.32 34.33
C PHE A 296 -12.90 27.11 34.52
N PHE A 297 -12.77 26.62 35.74
CA PHE A 297 -11.99 25.44 36.10
C PHE A 297 -12.70 24.63 37.19
N SER A 298 -12.29 23.37 37.38
CA SER A 298 -12.66 22.63 38.59
C SER A 298 -11.62 21.57 38.95
N THR A 299 -11.34 21.44 40.24
CA THR A 299 -10.51 20.34 40.76
C THR A 299 -11.34 19.06 40.90
N LYS A 300 -10.67 17.91 40.98
CA LYS A 300 -11.32 16.61 41.15
C LYS A 300 -12.25 16.59 42.38
N GLY A 301 -13.53 16.28 42.16
CA GLY A 301 -14.57 16.26 43.19
C GLY A 301 -15.32 17.58 43.41
N SER A 302 -15.20 18.58 42.53
CA SER A 302 -15.87 19.88 42.70
C SER A 302 -17.39 19.83 42.48
N SER A 303 -18.16 20.50 43.35
CA SER A 303 -19.61 20.66 43.22
C SER A 303 -20.04 21.71 42.19
N GLU A 304 -19.15 22.63 41.83
CA GLU A 304 -19.37 23.71 40.85
C GLU A 304 -18.06 24.05 40.13
N CYS A 305 -18.12 24.82 39.05
CA CYS A 305 -16.94 25.34 38.38
C CYS A 305 -16.52 26.69 38.97
N GLY A 306 -15.28 26.81 39.41
CA GLY A 306 -14.69 28.09 39.80
C GLY A 306 -14.44 28.97 38.57
N GLN A 307 -14.73 30.27 38.66
CA GLN A 307 -14.36 31.23 37.60
C GLN A 307 -12.88 31.60 37.71
N CYS A 308 -12.16 31.67 36.60
CA CYS A 308 -10.77 32.11 36.61
C CYS A 308 -10.65 33.62 36.92
N PRO A 309 -9.67 34.03 37.76
CA PRO A 309 -9.33 35.44 37.96
C PRO A 309 -8.99 36.15 36.64
N LEU A 310 -9.20 37.46 36.57
CA LEU A 310 -8.92 38.26 35.35
C LEU A 310 -7.44 38.19 34.89
N SER A 311 -6.50 37.88 35.79
CA SER A 311 -5.08 37.64 35.50
C SER A 311 -4.79 36.26 34.93
N GLN A 312 -5.78 35.38 34.82
CA GLN A 312 -5.64 33.98 34.43
C GLN A 312 -6.66 33.59 33.34
N TYR A 313 -6.48 32.41 32.74
CA TYR A 313 -7.37 31.86 31.70
C TYR A 313 -7.45 30.34 31.79
N SER A 314 -8.46 29.75 31.15
CA SER A 314 -8.61 28.30 30.97
C SER A 314 -9.34 27.98 29.67
N GLY A 315 -9.02 26.83 29.08
CA GLY A 315 -9.87 26.21 28.06
C GLY A 315 -11.12 25.55 28.69
N PRO A 316 -12.02 24.99 27.88
CA PRO A 316 -13.06 24.10 28.41
C PRO A 316 -12.44 22.88 29.10
N LYS A 317 -13.18 22.25 30.02
CA LYS A 317 -12.82 20.98 30.69
C LYS A 317 -11.47 21.03 31.41
N SER A 318 -11.10 22.19 31.96
CA SER A 318 -9.77 22.42 32.54
C SER A 318 -9.72 22.25 34.07
N GLU A 319 -8.69 21.55 34.57
CA GLU A 319 -8.47 21.35 36.02
C GLU A 319 -8.16 22.64 36.78
N ARG A 320 -7.46 23.58 36.13
CA ARG A 320 -6.92 24.78 36.77
C ARG A 320 -6.82 25.94 35.79
N CYS A 321 -6.85 27.15 36.30
CA CYS A 321 -6.49 28.33 35.53
C CYS A 321 -4.96 28.40 35.32
N PHE A 322 -4.56 28.95 34.19
CA PHE A 322 -3.18 29.25 33.83
C PHE A 322 -2.96 30.77 33.87
N ASP A 323 -1.80 31.23 34.34
CA ASP A 323 -1.47 32.65 34.34
C ASP A 323 -1.38 33.21 32.91
N ARG A 324 -1.93 34.41 32.70
CA ARG A 324 -1.83 35.12 31.42
C ARG A 324 -0.41 35.65 31.24
N PRO A 325 0.36 35.17 30.26
CA PRO A 325 1.70 35.69 30.02
C PRO A 325 1.63 37.17 29.59
N ALA A 326 2.73 37.89 29.82
CA ALA A 326 2.93 39.20 29.20
C ALA A 326 2.86 39.05 27.67
N CYS A 327 2.13 39.94 26.99
CA CYS A 327 1.98 39.86 25.54
C CYS A 327 3.34 39.91 24.83
N LYS A 328 3.48 39.09 23.78
CA LYS A 328 4.63 39.07 22.88
C LYS A 328 4.29 39.76 21.57
N GLN A 329 5.32 40.13 20.81
CA GLN A 329 5.15 40.66 19.45
C GLN A 329 4.36 39.68 18.54
N THR A 330 4.46 38.38 18.80
CA THR A 330 3.74 37.30 18.09
C THR A 330 2.24 37.24 18.39
N ASP A 331 1.78 37.85 19.48
CA ASP A 331 0.37 37.81 19.88
C ASP A 331 -0.46 38.86 19.10
N PHE A 332 0.23 39.66 18.28
CA PHE A 332 -0.33 40.57 17.30
C PHE A 332 0.11 40.13 15.88
N TYR A 333 -0.85 39.94 14.98
CA TYR A 333 -0.60 39.56 13.59
C TYR A 333 -0.90 40.72 12.62
N PRO A 334 -0.13 40.88 11.54
CA PRO A 334 -0.39 41.90 10.54
C PRO A 334 -1.60 41.53 9.69
N VAL A 335 -2.44 42.52 9.36
CA VAL A 335 -3.57 42.42 8.44
C VAL A 335 -3.52 43.58 7.46
N THR A 336 -3.35 43.25 6.18
CA THR A 336 -3.41 44.19 5.06
C THR A 336 -4.83 44.71 4.89
N GLU A 337 -5.00 46.02 4.78
CA GLU A 337 -6.29 46.63 4.45
C GLU A 337 -6.60 46.50 2.94
N PRO A 338 -7.89 46.59 2.53
CA PRO A 338 -8.25 46.66 1.11
C PRO A 338 -7.52 47.80 0.37
N CYS A 339 -7.16 47.56 -0.89
CA CYS A 339 -6.41 48.50 -1.73
C CYS A 339 -7.25 49.73 -2.11
N VAL A 340 -6.91 50.91 -1.60
CA VAL A 340 -7.60 52.17 -1.91
C VAL A 340 -6.69 53.06 -2.75
N ASN A 341 -7.14 53.48 -3.94
CA ASN A 341 -6.39 54.35 -4.87
C ASN A 341 -4.97 53.85 -5.22
N GLY A 342 -4.76 52.52 -5.25
CA GLY A 342 -3.46 51.91 -5.53
C GLY A 342 -2.51 51.83 -4.34
N LYS A 343 -2.97 52.21 -3.13
CA LYS A 343 -2.24 52.06 -1.87
C LYS A 343 -2.95 51.16 -0.87
N THR A 344 -2.19 50.59 0.06
CA THR A 344 -2.67 49.89 1.24
C THR A 344 -1.74 50.16 2.43
N LYS A 345 -2.17 49.79 3.63
CA LYS A 345 -1.34 49.71 4.84
C LYS A 345 -1.58 48.37 5.52
N ARG A 346 -0.64 47.95 6.37
CA ARG A 346 -0.80 46.78 7.24
C ARG A 346 -1.04 47.28 8.67
N THR A 347 -2.22 46.93 9.18
CA THR A 347 -2.62 47.15 10.58
C THR A 347 -2.27 45.91 11.39
N TYR A 348 -2.19 46.01 12.71
CA TYR A 348 -1.98 44.85 13.56
C TYR A 348 -3.25 44.50 14.34
N LYS A 349 -3.62 43.22 14.36
CA LYS A 349 -4.74 42.70 15.15
C LYS A 349 -4.24 41.73 16.21
N LYS A 350 -4.86 41.73 17.38
CA LYS A 350 -4.58 40.76 18.46
C LYS A 350 -5.19 39.40 18.12
N VAL A 351 -4.50 38.31 18.42
CA VAL A 351 -5.06 36.96 18.31
C VAL A 351 -6.16 36.75 19.36
N LEU A 352 -7.23 36.04 18.98
CA LEU A 352 -8.34 35.71 19.87
C LEU A 352 -8.25 34.24 20.38
N PRO A 353 -8.94 33.90 21.49
CA PRO A 353 -9.34 34.85 22.52
C PRO A 353 -8.11 35.56 23.08
N ALA A 354 -8.27 36.80 23.55
CA ALA A 354 -7.17 37.63 24.00
C ALA A 354 -6.57 37.12 25.33
N VAL A 355 -5.75 36.07 25.27
CA VAL A 355 -5.14 35.40 26.43
C VAL A 355 -4.11 36.31 27.12
N CYS A 356 -3.15 36.86 26.37
CA CYS A 356 -2.02 37.59 26.96
C CYS A 356 -2.42 38.92 27.63
N ASN A 357 -1.68 39.29 28.67
CA ASN A 357 -1.85 40.52 29.45
C ASN A 357 -0.96 41.64 28.92
N GLU A 358 -1.57 42.74 28.45
CA GLU A 358 -0.89 43.95 27.93
C GLU A 358 -0.38 44.88 29.03
N ASN A 359 -0.91 44.75 30.25
CA ASN A 359 -0.51 45.57 31.41
C ASN A 359 0.60 44.92 32.25
N ALA A 360 1.09 43.74 31.83
CA ALA A 360 2.19 43.06 32.52
C ALA A 360 3.54 43.77 32.26
N PRO A 361 4.48 43.79 33.23
CA PRO A 361 5.81 44.34 33.02
C PRO A 361 6.53 43.68 31.84
N GLY A 362 7.01 44.48 30.90
CA GLY A 362 7.68 43.99 29.68
C GLY A 362 6.75 43.45 28.59
N ALA A 363 5.42 43.55 28.73
CA ALA A 363 4.49 43.19 27.66
C ALA A 363 4.71 44.06 26.41
N ALA A 364 4.76 43.41 25.25
CA ALA A 364 4.64 44.07 23.96
C ALA A 364 3.25 44.70 23.84
N LYS A 365 3.21 45.96 23.40
CA LYS A 365 1.98 46.64 23.00
C LYS A 365 1.68 46.30 21.55
N GLN A 366 0.43 46.48 21.12
CA GLN A 366 0.07 46.38 19.72
C GLN A 366 0.99 47.29 18.88
N PRO A 367 1.63 46.80 17.80
CA PRO A 367 2.47 47.62 16.96
C PRO A 367 1.67 48.76 16.32
N ALA A 368 2.35 49.88 16.04
CA ALA A 368 1.76 50.94 15.23
C ALA A 368 1.52 50.45 13.79
N ASP A 369 0.48 50.99 13.14
CA ASP A 369 0.19 50.71 11.73
C ASP A 369 1.40 51.02 10.84
N GLU A 370 1.66 50.16 9.86
CA GLU A 370 2.68 50.41 8.85
C GLU A 370 2.26 51.59 7.94
N PRO A 371 3.20 52.40 7.44
CA PRO A 371 2.88 53.49 6.52
C PRO A 371 2.28 52.96 5.20
N GLU A 372 1.49 53.81 4.54
CA GLU A 372 0.92 53.49 3.24
C GLU A 372 2.00 53.13 2.22
N HIS A 373 1.84 51.96 1.60
CA HIS A 373 2.69 51.45 0.52
C HIS A 373 1.85 51.13 -0.71
N ALA A 374 2.50 50.94 -1.86
CA ALA A 374 1.81 50.51 -3.08
C ALA A 374 1.16 49.13 -2.85
N CYS A 375 -0.03 48.92 -3.40
CA CYS A 375 -0.70 47.63 -3.28
C CYS A 375 0.15 46.53 -3.94
N PRO A 376 0.32 45.36 -3.28
CA PRO A 376 0.92 44.21 -3.93
C PRO A 376 0.04 43.73 -5.09
N ALA A 377 0.62 42.99 -6.02
CA ALA A 377 -0.14 42.27 -7.04
C ALA A 377 -1.15 41.31 -6.40
N CYS A 378 -2.16 40.92 -7.18
CA CYS A 378 -3.02 39.80 -6.83
C CYS A 378 -2.38 38.48 -7.26
N ASN A 379 -2.90 37.36 -6.72
CA ASN A 379 -2.57 36.03 -7.23
C ASN A 379 -2.87 35.91 -8.74
N PRO A 380 -2.08 35.13 -9.51
CA PRO A 380 -2.32 34.93 -10.93
C PRO A 380 -3.75 34.46 -11.24
N GLY A 381 -4.35 35.03 -12.28
CA GLY A 381 -5.77 34.89 -12.61
C GLY A 381 -6.72 35.84 -11.88
N MET A 382 -6.20 36.74 -11.04
CA MET A 382 -6.98 37.72 -10.28
C MET A 382 -6.53 39.16 -10.53
N ALA A 383 -7.39 40.12 -10.20
CA ALA A 383 -7.10 41.54 -10.20
C ALA A 383 -7.80 42.27 -9.05
N VAL A 384 -7.30 43.45 -8.67
CA VAL A 384 -7.95 44.31 -7.66
C VAL A 384 -9.25 44.88 -8.23
N ASN A 385 -10.34 44.73 -7.49
CA ASN A 385 -11.66 45.23 -7.86
C ASN A 385 -11.95 46.63 -7.30
N ALA A 386 -13.14 47.16 -7.60
CA ALA A 386 -13.56 48.50 -7.16
C ALA A 386 -13.68 48.67 -5.63
N ALA A 387 -13.68 47.58 -4.85
CA ALA A 387 -13.67 47.60 -3.39
C ALA A 387 -12.26 47.36 -2.79
N GLY A 388 -11.21 47.31 -3.63
CA GLY A 388 -9.84 47.12 -3.19
C GLY A 388 -9.45 45.67 -2.88
N VAL A 389 -10.28 44.70 -3.25
CA VAL A 389 -10.08 43.26 -2.97
C VAL A 389 -9.71 42.53 -4.26
N CYS A 390 -8.84 41.53 -4.18
CA CYS A 390 -8.52 40.67 -5.32
C CYS A 390 -9.71 39.76 -5.67
N GLU A 391 -10.21 39.83 -6.90
CA GLU A 391 -11.23 38.92 -7.45
C GLU A 391 -10.74 38.20 -8.72
N PHE A 392 -11.35 37.06 -9.05
CA PHE A 392 -11.00 36.32 -10.27
C PHE A 392 -11.43 37.08 -11.55
N CYS A 393 -10.56 37.06 -12.55
CA CYS A 393 -10.85 37.68 -13.84
C CYS A 393 -12.02 37.02 -14.57
N GLN A 394 -12.80 37.85 -15.27
CA GLN A 394 -14.01 37.42 -15.97
C GLN A 394 -13.69 36.45 -17.13
N LYS A 395 -14.69 35.63 -17.51
CA LYS A 395 -14.55 34.63 -18.59
C LYS A 395 -13.96 35.22 -19.88
N GLY A 396 -12.94 34.56 -20.43
CA GLY A 396 -12.19 35.01 -21.62
C GLY A 396 -11.02 35.93 -21.31
N GLN A 397 -10.70 36.14 -20.03
CA GLN A 397 -9.61 37.00 -19.57
C GLN A 397 -8.63 36.22 -18.68
N TRP A 398 -7.40 36.71 -18.62
CA TRP A 398 -6.31 36.21 -17.80
C TRP A 398 -5.65 37.36 -17.03
N SER A 399 -4.84 37.05 -16.01
CA SER A 399 -3.98 38.04 -15.39
C SER A 399 -2.72 37.43 -14.78
N ASP A 400 -1.64 38.21 -14.86
CA ASP A 400 -0.38 38.06 -14.13
C ASP A 400 -0.46 38.63 -12.69
N GLY A 401 -1.65 39.03 -12.24
CA GLY A 401 -1.88 39.71 -10.96
C GLY A 401 -2.02 41.24 -11.08
N ASN A 402 -1.68 41.80 -12.25
CA ASN A 402 -1.65 43.24 -12.53
C ASN A 402 -2.75 43.66 -13.52
N GLY A 403 -3.99 43.23 -13.27
CA GLY A 403 -5.17 43.59 -14.05
C GLY A 403 -5.55 42.56 -15.12
N CYS A 404 -6.85 42.43 -15.38
CA CYS A 404 -7.39 41.45 -16.31
C CYS A 404 -7.21 41.86 -17.78
N LYS A 405 -6.63 40.96 -18.58
CA LYS A 405 -6.34 41.11 -20.01
C LYS A 405 -7.14 40.07 -20.78
N LYS A 406 -7.75 40.42 -21.92
CA LYS A 406 -8.39 39.39 -22.78
C LYS A 406 -7.34 38.46 -23.37
N CYS A 407 -7.69 37.19 -23.56
CA CYS A 407 -6.91 36.31 -24.43
C CYS A 407 -7.02 36.78 -25.90
N ALA A 408 -5.99 36.52 -26.71
CA ALA A 408 -6.05 36.71 -28.16
C ALA A 408 -6.94 35.64 -28.81
N ASP A 409 -7.53 35.92 -29.96
CA ASP A 409 -8.57 35.06 -30.57
C ASP A 409 -8.10 33.61 -30.86
N ASN A 410 -6.79 33.41 -31.05
CA ASN A 410 -6.13 32.11 -31.24
C ASN A 410 -5.63 31.47 -29.92
N SER A 411 -6.19 31.87 -28.78
CA SER A 411 -5.79 31.38 -27.45
C SER A 411 -6.97 31.33 -26.47
N GLN A 412 -6.92 30.39 -25.51
CA GLN A 412 -7.93 30.21 -24.47
C GLN A 412 -7.34 30.32 -23.06
N PRO A 413 -8.06 30.91 -22.09
CA PRO A 413 -7.65 30.93 -20.69
C PRO A 413 -7.74 29.54 -20.05
N ILE A 414 -6.70 29.14 -19.29
CA ILE A 414 -6.77 27.96 -18.41
C ILE A 414 -7.26 28.41 -17.02
N TYR A 415 -8.45 27.97 -16.62
CA TYR A 415 -9.01 28.34 -15.31
C TYR A 415 -8.54 27.42 -14.18
N GLY A 416 -8.17 28.05 -13.07
CA GLY A 416 -7.72 27.39 -11.86
C GLY A 416 -7.73 28.33 -10.65
N TYR A 417 -7.17 27.84 -9.54
CA TYR A 417 -6.75 28.66 -8.41
C TYR A 417 -5.22 28.58 -8.32
N GLN A 418 -4.51 29.71 -8.34
CA GLN A 418 -3.04 29.75 -8.21
C GLN A 418 -2.67 30.66 -7.04
N PHE A 419 -2.84 30.16 -5.82
CA PHE A 419 -2.55 30.90 -4.59
C PHE A 419 -1.08 30.72 -4.22
N MET A 420 -0.33 31.84 -4.22
CA MET A 420 1.10 31.93 -3.92
C MET A 420 1.51 33.26 -3.28
N GLN A 421 0.56 34.21 -3.18
CA GLN A 421 0.69 35.49 -2.49
C GLN A 421 -0.43 35.57 -1.46
N TRP A 422 -0.05 35.69 -0.19
CA TRP A 422 -0.93 35.61 0.97
C TRP A 422 -1.00 36.97 1.68
N ASN A 423 -1.34 38.00 0.90
CA ASN A 423 -1.55 39.36 1.41
C ASN A 423 -2.94 39.54 2.06
N SER A 424 -3.89 38.68 1.68
CA SER A 424 -5.24 38.54 2.23
C SER A 424 -5.72 37.09 2.00
N LEU A 425 -6.86 36.68 2.58
CA LEU A 425 -7.44 35.37 2.30
C LEU A 425 -8.01 35.36 0.86
N PRO A 426 -7.65 34.37 0.01
CA PRO A 426 -8.24 34.23 -1.32
C PRO A 426 -9.74 33.86 -1.29
N PRO A 427 -10.52 34.16 -2.34
CA PRO A 427 -11.91 33.73 -2.45
C PRO A 427 -12.06 32.21 -2.33
N HIS A 428 -13.17 31.79 -1.71
CA HIS A 428 -13.49 30.39 -1.38
C HIS A 428 -12.50 29.71 -0.40
N VAL A 429 -11.62 30.46 0.27
CA VAL A 429 -10.88 30.02 1.46
C VAL A 429 -11.61 30.49 2.72
N ASP A 430 -11.91 29.55 3.61
CA ASP A 430 -12.47 29.78 4.95
C ASP A 430 -11.53 29.23 6.02
N THR A 431 -11.58 29.75 7.26
CA THR A 431 -10.69 29.34 8.36
C THR A 431 -11.43 29.27 9.69
N ARG A 432 -11.34 28.14 10.40
CA ARG A 432 -11.98 27.93 11.71
C ARG A 432 -11.11 27.10 12.65
N CYS A 433 -11.50 26.97 13.91
CA CYS A 433 -10.85 26.08 14.86
C CYS A 433 -11.85 25.20 15.60
N GLU A 434 -11.35 24.16 16.25
CA GLU A 434 -12.12 23.16 16.98
C GLU A 434 -11.32 22.66 18.19
N PHE A 435 -12.00 22.24 19.27
CA PHE A 435 -11.35 21.65 20.44
C PHE A 435 -11.13 20.14 20.27
N VAL A 436 -9.90 19.69 20.46
CA VAL A 436 -9.43 18.30 20.25
C VAL A 436 -10.09 17.27 21.20
N ALA A 437 -10.79 17.72 22.24
CA ALA A 437 -11.30 16.88 23.34
C ALA A 437 -12.68 17.29 23.89
N ASP A 438 -13.45 18.10 23.17
CA ASP A 438 -14.78 18.56 23.64
C ASP A 438 -15.90 17.54 23.35
N ASP A 439 -16.95 17.60 24.19
CA ASP A 439 -18.19 16.83 24.10
C ASP A 439 -19.34 17.67 23.46
N GLY A 440 -19.01 18.79 22.79
CA GLY A 440 -19.95 19.63 22.04
C GLY A 440 -20.55 20.82 22.81
N LEU A 441 -19.79 21.43 23.73
CA LEU A 441 -20.26 22.48 24.64
C LEU A 441 -19.53 23.83 24.51
N ALA A 442 -18.41 23.93 23.78
CA ALA A 442 -17.72 25.19 23.56
C ALA A 442 -17.27 25.38 22.10
N ALA A 443 -17.85 26.36 21.40
CA ALA A 443 -17.33 26.80 20.11
C ALA A 443 -15.92 27.42 20.28
N CYS A 444 -14.99 27.06 19.41
CA CYS A 444 -13.65 27.64 19.40
C CYS A 444 -13.68 28.97 18.64
N ASP A 445 -13.48 30.09 19.34
CA ASP A 445 -13.47 31.44 18.77
C ASP A 445 -12.08 32.09 18.88
N ILE A 446 -11.21 31.76 17.92
CA ILE A 446 -9.91 32.43 17.73
C ILE A 446 -9.93 33.45 16.58
N GLY A 447 -11.09 33.69 15.97
CA GLY A 447 -11.19 34.34 14.67
C GLY A 447 -10.51 33.51 13.57
N GLN A 448 -9.56 34.11 12.84
CA GLN A 448 -8.86 33.44 11.75
C GLN A 448 -7.83 32.43 12.27
N ALA A 449 -8.12 31.14 12.09
CA ALA A 449 -7.21 30.05 12.48
C ALA A 449 -5.98 29.91 11.56
N TRP A 450 -6.07 30.44 10.35
CA TRP A 450 -4.97 30.50 9.38
C TRP A 450 -4.84 31.94 8.86
N ILE A 451 -3.65 32.50 8.96
CA ILE A 451 -3.38 33.94 8.84
C ILE A 451 -2.48 34.20 7.62
N PRO A 452 -2.93 35.01 6.64
CA PRO A 452 -2.12 35.40 5.49
C PRO A 452 -0.90 36.24 5.93
N ASN A 453 0.32 35.80 5.58
CA ASN A 453 1.57 36.45 5.98
C ASN A 453 2.54 36.66 4.80
N GLY A 454 2.03 37.14 3.67
CA GLY A 454 2.84 37.53 2.51
C GLY A 454 3.24 36.36 1.61
N ASP A 455 4.31 35.63 1.95
CA ASP A 455 4.83 34.50 1.16
C ASP A 455 4.25 33.13 1.55
N ALA A 456 3.55 33.07 2.69
CA ALA A 456 2.82 31.89 3.17
C ALA A 456 1.55 32.30 3.94
N ILE A 457 0.58 31.40 3.99
CA ILE A 457 -0.46 31.39 5.03
C ILE A 457 -0.02 30.48 6.17
N VAL A 458 -0.15 30.95 7.42
CA VAL A 458 0.41 30.28 8.60
C VAL A 458 -0.67 29.97 9.63
N SER A 459 -0.53 28.88 10.38
CA SER A 459 -1.41 28.60 11.52
C SER A 459 -1.31 29.73 12.56
N ALA A 460 -2.44 30.17 13.10
CA ALA A 460 -2.51 31.30 14.02
C ALA A 460 -1.69 31.07 15.29
N PRO A 461 -0.90 32.06 15.78
CA PRO A 461 -0.09 31.92 17.00
C PRO A 461 -0.93 32.07 18.28
N SER A 462 -2.11 31.42 18.33
CA SER A 462 -3.04 31.54 19.46
C SER A 462 -2.51 30.80 20.68
N LEU A 463 -2.52 31.49 21.83
CA LEU A 463 -2.17 30.94 23.14
C LEU A 463 -3.30 30.06 23.72
N GLN A 464 -4.46 29.99 23.06
CA GLN A 464 -5.53 29.05 23.41
C GLN A 464 -5.02 27.62 23.21
N ARG A 465 -5.24 26.75 24.21
CA ARG A 465 -4.80 25.35 24.22
C ARG A 465 -5.94 24.38 23.91
N GLY A 466 -5.59 23.17 23.51
CA GLY A 466 -6.49 22.06 23.18
C GLY A 466 -7.14 22.16 21.82
N ILE A 467 -6.54 22.86 20.85
CA ILE A 467 -7.21 23.25 19.59
C ILE A 467 -6.54 22.72 18.31
N ALA A 468 -7.38 22.46 17.31
CA ALA A 468 -7.00 22.23 15.92
C ALA A 468 -7.27 23.50 15.09
N PHE A 469 -6.40 23.80 14.13
CA PHE A 469 -6.50 24.92 13.20
C PHE A 469 -6.90 24.43 11.81
N GLU A 470 -8.08 24.80 11.34
CA GLU A 470 -8.61 24.37 10.04
C GLU A 470 -8.63 25.51 9.01
N MET A 471 -8.21 25.20 7.78
CA MET A 471 -8.51 25.98 6.58
C MET A 471 -9.27 25.10 5.58
N THR A 472 -10.43 25.56 5.13
CA THR A 472 -11.24 24.91 4.08
C THR A 472 -11.14 25.69 2.78
N LEU A 473 -10.95 24.99 1.66
CA LEU A 473 -10.97 25.51 0.29
C LEU A 473 -12.14 24.89 -0.49
N GLY A 474 -13.12 25.72 -0.88
CA GLY A 474 -14.29 25.30 -1.65
C GLY A 474 -14.10 25.41 -3.16
N ILE A 475 -14.52 24.37 -3.91
CA ILE A 475 -14.55 24.38 -5.39
C ILE A 475 -15.99 24.06 -5.82
N GLU A 476 -16.86 25.05 -5.66
CA GLU A 476 -18.32 24.96 -5.88
C GLU A 476 -18.70 24.65 -7.35
N GLN A 477 -17.84 25.04 -8.30
CA GLN A 477 -18.08 24.86 -9.74
C GLN A 477 -17.58 23.50 -10.28
N GLY A 478 -17.05 22.64 -9.41
CA GLY A 478 -16.49 21.34 -9.77
C GLY A 478 -15.29 21.44 -10.73
N PHE A 479 -15.12 20.43 -11.58
CA PHE A 479 -13.94 20.30 -12.45
C PHE A 479 -14.31 19.98 -13.90
N HIS A 480 -13.60 20.61 -14.84
CA HIS A 480 -13.79 20.40 -16.27
C HIS A 480 -12.46 20.48 -17.03
N ASN A 481 -11.95 19.33 -17.47
CA ASN A 481 -10.85 19.22 -18.41
C ASN A 481 -11.39 19.22 -19.84
N PRO A 482 -11.14 20.24 -20.68
CA PRO A 482 -11.55 20.25 -22.08
C PRO A 482 -10.69 19.35 -22.99
N GLN A 483 -9.58 18.80 -22.47
CA GLN A 483 -8.66 17.91 -23.19
C GLN A 483 -8.87 16.42 -22.83
N LEU A 484 -9.78 16.12 -21.90
CA LEU A 484 -10.20 14.76 -21.56
C LEU A 484 -11.42 14.37 -22.41
N PRO A 485 -11.39 13.27 -23.19
CA PRO A 485 -12.52 12.87 -24.02
C PRO A 485 -13.79 12.64 -23.20
N THR A 486 -14.97 12.89 -23.78
CA THR A 486 -16.27 12.67 -23.11
C THR A 486 -16.46 11.24 -22.65
N ASP A 487 -15.90 10.30 -23.41
CA ASP A 487 -16.12 8.86 -23.29
C ASP A 487 -15.07 8.20 -22.39
N MET A 488 -14.08 8.97 -21.91
CA MET A 488 -12.98 8.51 -21.08
C MET A 488 -13.24 8.76 -19.60
N VAL A 489 -13.21 7.69 -18.80
CA VAL A 489 -13.26 7.77 -17.33
C VAL A 489 -11.92 8.27 -16.79
N ALA A 490 -11.95 9.32 -15.98
CA ALA A 490 -10.78 9.95 -15.39
C ALA A 490 -10.10 9.04 -14.34
N SER A 491 -8.77 9.01 -14.34
CA SER A 491 -7.96 8.20 -13.41
C SER A 491 -6.94 9.04 -12.65
N GLN A 492 -6.19 8.43 -11.73
CA GLN A 492 -5.08 9.10 -11.04
C GLN A 492 -3.96 9.55 -12.01
N GLN A 493 -3.84 8.93 -13.18
CA GLN A 493 -2.84 9.22 -14.22
C GLN A 493 -3.37 10.20 -15.28
N ASN A 494 -4.66 10.09 -15.62
CA ASN A 494 -5.38 11.01 -16.51
C ASN A 494 -6.53 11.67 -15.73
N PRO A 495 -6.25 12.61 -14.80
CA PRO A 495 -7.27 13.25 -13.99
C PRO A 495 -7.99 14.37 -14.75
N ILE A 496 -9.11 14.83 -14.17
CA ILE A 496 -9.80 16.04 -14.65
C ILE A 496 -9.05 17.27 -14.16
N GLY A 497 -8.55 17.26 -12.93
CA GLY A 497 -7.72 18.33 -12.38
C GLY A 497 -6.71 17.79 -11.38
N THR A 498 -5.81 18.66 -10.93
CA THR A 498 -4.83 18.37 -9.89
C THR A 498 -4.87 19.46 -8.85
N ILE A 499 -4.71 19.08 -7.59
CA ILE A 499 -4.41 20.01 -6.50
C ILE A 499 -2.97 19.75 -6.04
N THR A 500 -2.13 20.77 -6.11
CA THR A 500 -0.74 20.76 -5.64
C THR A 500 -0.59 21.76 -4.50
N VAL A 501 0.01 21.33 -3.39
CA VAL A 501 0.16 22.09 -2.16
C VAL A 501 1.62 22.07 -1.73
N VAL A 502 2.17 23.22 -1.36
CA VAL A 502 3.55 23.36 -0.87
C VAL A 502 3.53 23.86 0.57
N PHE A 503 4.07 23.09 1.51
CA PHE A 503 3.98 23.39 2.94
C PHE A 503 5.24 23.00 3.73
N ASP A 504 5.40 23.56 4.92
CA ASP A 504 6.27 23.02 5.98
C ASP A 504 5.56 23.01 7.34
N THR A 505 6.08 22.22 8.28
CA THR A 505 5.63 22.22 9.69
C THR A 505 6.84 22.33 10.62
N ARG A 506 6.69 23.09 11.68
CA ARG A 506 7.65 23.22 12.79
C ARG A 506 6.93 22.77 14.04
N CYS A 507 7.45 21.73 14.67
CA CYS A 507 6.83 21.03 15.78
C CYS A 507 7.90 20.65 16.82
N ALA A 508 7.55 20.73 18.11
CA ALA A 508 8.43 20.33 19.19
C ALA A 508 8.66 18.80 19.28
N ASP A 509 7.64 18.00 18.95
CA ASP A 509 7.72 16.54 18.94
C ASP A 509 6.82 15.90 17.85
N GLU A 510 6.78 14.57 17.79
CA GLU A 510 6.03 13.79 16.78
C GLU A 510 4.51 13.72 17.01
N SER A 511 3.98 14.24 18.13
CA SER A 511 2.52 14.29 18.38
C SER A 511 1.82 15.41 17.60
N CYS A 512 2.57 16.45 17.24
CA CYS A 512 2.17 17.46 16.26
C CYS A 512 1.79 16.80 14.92
N SER A 513 0.70 17.24 14.29
CA SER A 513 0.14 16.61 13.10
C SER A 513 -0.46 17.63 12.13
N PHE A 514 -0.18 17.46 10.83
CA PHE A 514 -0.82 18.18 9.74
C PHE A 514 -1.54 17.21 8.79
N TYR A 515 -2.79 17.51 8.47
CA TYR A 515 -3.67 16.68 7.65
C TYR A 515 -4.12 17.42 6.40
N PHE A 516 -4.22 16.68 5.29
CA PHE A 516 -4.84 17.13 4.05
C PHE A 516 -5.99 16.17 3.71
N ILE A 517 -7.20 16.72 3.52
CA ILE A 517 -8.46 15.98 3.47
C ILE A 517 -9.28 16.46 2.26
N GLU A 518 -9.91 15.52 1.56
CA GLU A 518 -10.99 15.74 0.59
C GLU A 518 -12.33 15.51 1.31
N ASP A 519 -13.22 16.51 1.35
CA ASP A 519 -14.62 16.29 1.73
C ASP A 519 -15.48 16.13 0.48
N ILE A 520 -16.18 14.99 0.45
CA ILE A 520 -16.98 14.49 -0.67
C ILE A 520 -18.48 14.82 -0.46
N GLY A 521 -18.86 15.34 0.72
CA GLY A 521 -20.24 15.71 1.03
C GLY A 521 -20.71 16.99 0.33
N THR A 522 -21.89 16.92 -0.28
CA THR A 522 -22.60 18.10 -0.82
C THR A 522 -23.57 18.73 0.18
N ASP A 523 -23.70 18.16 1.37
CA ASP A 523 -24.59 18.58 2.47
C ASP A 523 -23.79 18.47 3.79
N PRO A 524 -23.71 19.52 4.62
CA PRO A 524 -22.99 19.47 5.90
C PRO A 524 -23.58 18.46 6.90
N ALA A 525 -24.81 17.96 6.72
CA ALA A 525 -25.36 16.88 7.54
C ALA A 525 -24.87 15.47 7.10
N THR A 526 -24.19 15.36 5.96
CA THR A 526 -23.62 14.10 5.43
C THR A 526 -22.25 14.32 4.77
N SER A 527 -21.33 14.99 5.47
CA SER A 527 -19.92 15.12 5.04
C SER A 527 -19.20 13.77 5.06
N PHE A 528 -18.33 13.54 4.08
CA PHE A 528 -17.59 12.30 3.90
C PHE A 528 -16.11 12.61 3.71
N TYR A 529 -15.37 12.63 4.81
CA TYR A 529 -13.95 13.00 4.86
C TYR A 529 -13.04 11.86 4.41
N ARG A 530 -12.21 12.12 3.39
CA ARG A 530 -11.20 11.23 2.85
C ARG A 530 -9.81 11.83 3.08
N PHE A 531 -9.00 11.18 3.91
CA PHE A 531 -7.63 11.63 4.18
C PHE A 531 -6.71 11.37 2.98
N LEU A 532 -6.24 12.47 2.38
CA LEU A 532 -5.28 12.48 1.28
C LEU A 532 -3.83 12.47 1.76
N GLY A 533 -3.57 13.02 2.96
CA GLY A 533 -2.25 13.00 3.60
C GLY A 533 -2.33 13.22 5.11
N SER A 534 -1.37 12.63 5.83
CA SER A 534 -1.11 12.81 7.26
C SER A 534 0.39 12.96 7.45
N PHE A 535 0.81 14.00 8.17
CA PHE A 535 2.21 14.35 8.33
C PHE A 535 2.48 14.73 9.79
N ASN A 536 3.28 13.91 10.46
CA ASN A 536 3.54 14.06 11.90
C ASN A 536 4.89 14.75 12.13
N GLY A 537 5.01 15.47 13.25
CA GLY A 537 6.20 16.21 13.64
C GLY A 537 6.65 17.29 12.64
N THR A 538 7.91 17.70 12.78
CA THR A 538 8.54 18.71 11.90
C THR A 538 8.76 18.14 10.49
N GLN A 539 8.17 18.79 9.49
CA GLN A 539 8.34 18.47 8.08
C GLN A 539 9.15 19.56 7.38
N PRO A 540 10.17 19.22 6.57
CA PRO A 540 10.81 20.19 5.69
C PRO A 540 9.81 20.70 4.64
N LYS A 541 10.20 21.74 3.88
CA LYS A 541 9.37 22.27 2.79
C LYS A 541 9.14 21.20 1.72
N ARG A 542 7.92 20.69 1.64
CA ARG A 542 7.49 19.57 0.77
C ARG A 542 6.43 20.02 -0.22
N VAL A 543 6.36 19.28 -1.32
CA VAL A 543 5.31 19.40 -2.35
C VAL A 543 4.45 18.15 -2.29
N LEU A 544 3.13 18.31 -2.27
CA LEU A 544 2.14 17.25 -2.31
C LEU A 544 1.19 17.50 -3.48
N THR A 545 0.97 16.49 -4.34
CA THR A 545 0.02 16.59 -5.47
C THR A 545 -1.01 15.47 -5.37
N HIS A 546 -2.29 15.80 -5.51
CA HIS A 546 -3.39 14.85 -5.61
C HIS A 546 -4.13 15.00 -6.95
N ALA A 547 -4.54 13.86 -7.51
CA ALA A 547 -5.15 13.76 -8.84
C ALA A 547 -6.67 13.57 -8.72
N ILE A 548 -7.44 14.49 -9.31
CA ILE A 548 -8.88 14.64 -9.09
C ILE A 548 -9.65 13.91 -10.19
N THR A 549 -10.39 12.86 -9.81
CA THR A 549 -11.09 11.95 -10.74
C THR A 549 -12.60 12.19 -10.83
N ARG A 550 -13.15 13.10 -10.02
CA ARG A 550 -14.58 13.44 -10.00
C ARG A 550 -14.81 14.82 -10.63
N LYS A 551 -15.90 14.98 -11.39
CA LYS A 551 -16.31 16.28 -11.99
C LYS A 551 -17.14 17.14 -11.03
N ASN A 552 -17.56 16.58 -9.91
CA ASN A 552 -18.44 17.20 -8.92
C ASN A 552 -17.76 18.37 -8.19
N PRO A 553 -18.54 19.25 -7.52
CA PRO A 553 -18.00 20.14 -6.49
C PRO A 553 -17.33 19.35 -5.36
N THR A 554 -16.23 19.89 -4.84
CA THR A 554 -15.41 19.27 -3.78
C THR A 554 -14.96 20.36 -2.79
N ARG A 555 -14.77 20.00 -1.53
CA ARG A 555 -14.05 20.84 -0.55
C ARG A 555 -12.73 20.16 -0.17
N PHE A 556 -11.67 20.95 -0.01
CA PHE A 556 -10.39 20.48 0.51
C PHE A 556 -10.12 21.13 1.86
N MET A 557 -9.68 20.34 2.85
CA MET A 557 -9.46 20.82 4.21
C MET A 557 -8.01 20.57 4.63
N PHE A 558 -7.43 21.56 5.32
CA PHE A 558 -6.09 21.55 5.87
C PHE A 558 -6.19 21.74 7.38
N VAL A 559 -5.84 20.71 8.16
CA VAL A 559 -5.97 20.72 9.62
C VAL A 559 -4.59 20.61 10.25
N PHE A 560 -4.27 21.52 11.16
CA PHE A 560 -3.04 21.47 11.96
C PHE A 560 -3.36 21.29 13.44
N VAL A 561 -2.63 20.38 14.10
CA VAL A 561 -2.72 20.09 15.54
C VAL A 561 -1.31 20.11 16.11
N ARG A 562 -1.11 20.81 17.24
CA ARG A 562 0.21 21.01 17.86
C ARG A 562 0.60 19.86 18.77
N SER A 563 1.90 19.72 19.05
CA SER A 563 2.43 18.83 20.08
C SER A 563 1.70 19.03 21.41
N GLY A 564 1.31 17.94 22.08
CA GLY A 564 0.67 17.98 23.40
C GLY A 564 -0.81 18.40 23.44
N ALA A 565 -1.46 18.68 22.30
CA ALA A 565 -2.80 19.24 22.26
C ALA A 565 -3.93 18.33 22.81
N SER A 566 -3.77 16.99 22.81
CA SER A 566 -4.76 16.10 23.44
C SER A 566 -4.74 16.18 24.96
N SER A 567 -3.58 16.43 25.56
CA SER A 567 -3.40 16.58 27.02
C SER A 567 -3.56 18.02 27.53
N LEU A 568 -4.11 18.93 26.69
CA LEU A 568 -4.27 20.37 26.98
C LEU A 568 -2.96 21.11 27.34
N ASP A 569 -1.79 20.54 27.00
CA ASP A 569 -0.47 21.15 27.22
C ASP A 569 0.24 21.44 25.88
N ASP A 570 -0.48 22.11 24.98
CA ASP A 570 0.00 22.44 23.63
C ASP A 570 1.34 23.19 23.65
N ASN A 571 2.28 22.79 22.80
CA ASN A 571 3.41 23.65 22.50
C ASN A 571 2.97 24.81 21.59
N ILE A 572 2.78 25.99 22.18
CA ILE A 572 2.31 27.21 21.50
C ILE A 572 3.26 27.75 20.41
N TYR A 573 4.48 27.23 20.29
CA TYR A 573 5.44 27.62 19.25
C TYR A 573 5.34 26.77 17.98
N ASP A 574 4.58 25.68 18.01
CA ASP A 574 4.34 24.82 16.85
C ASP A 574 3.55 25.56 15.77
N GLN A 575 4.00 25.47 14.52
CA GLN A 575 3.45 26.21 13.39
C GLN A 575 3.47 25.39 12.09
N ALA A 576 2.34 25.37 11.39
CA ALA A 576 2.27 24.95 9.99
C ALA A 576 2.23 26.15 9.06
N ARG A 577 2.83 26.03 7.87
CA ARG A 577 2.88 27.09 6.86
C ARG A 577 2.64 26.53 5.47
N ILE A 578 1.68 27.09 4.73
CA ILE A 578 1.39 26.73 3.35
C ILE A 578 1.84 27.88 2.46
N PHE A 579 2.84 27.62 1.61
CA PHE A 579 3.43 28.60 0.70
C PHE A 579 2.61 28.77 -0.57
N SER A 580 2.03 27.68 -1.10
CA SER A 580 1.17 27.76 -2.27
C SER A 580 0.16 26.62 -2.36
N ILE A 581 -0.96 26.91 -3.02
CA ILE A 581 -1.99 25.97 -3.45
C ILE A 581 -2.27 26.26 -4.93
N ASN A 582 -2.08 25.26 -5.78
CA ASN A 582 -2.42 25.30 -7.20
C ASN A 582 -3.51 24.26 -7.51
N VAL A 583 -4.62 24.68 -8.08
CA VAL A 583 -5.74 23.83 -8.50
C VAL A 583 -6.01 24.04 -9.99
N THR A 584 -5.91 22.98 -10.79
CA THR A 584 -6.11 23.03 -12.24
C THR A 584 -7.53 22.64 -12.68
N ASN A 585 -7.96 23.14 -13.84
CA ASN A 585 -9.20 22.77 -14.54
C ASN A 585 -10.48 22.96 -13.71
N VAL A 586 -10.59 24.10 -13.02
CA VAL A 586 -11.81 24.47 -12.28
C VAL A 586 -12.97 24.67 -13.26
N GLY A 587 -14.12 24.09 -12.92
CA GLY A 587 -15.30 24.01 -13.77
C GLY A 587 -16.13 25.29 -13.84
N LYS A 588 -17.35 25.14 -14.36
CA LYS A 588 -18.38 26.17 -14.45
C LYS A 588 -19.66 25.66 -13.80
N ASP A 589 -20.41 26.54 -13.14
CA ASP A 589 -21.67 26.15 -12.52
C ASP A 589 -22.80 25.88 -13.56
N ARG A 590 -23.97 25.48 -13.06
CA ARG A 590 -25.16 25.20 -13.88
C ARG A 590 -25.73 26.44 -14.60
N THR A 591 -25.35 27.66 -14.19
CA THR A 591 -25.72 28.91 -14.88
C THR A 591 -24.72 29.29 -15.98
N GLY A 592 -23.57 28.61 -16.03
CA GLY A 592 -22.47 28.88 -16.96
C GLY A 592 -21.45 29.89 -16.42
N LYS A 593 -21.55 30.30 -15.15
CA LYS A 593 -20.53 31.11 -14.47
C LYS A 593 -19.27 30.26 -14.28
N GLN A 594 -18.14 30.77 -14.75
CA GLN A 594 -16.84 30.12 -14.62
C GLN A 594 -16.34 30.23 -13.17
N GLY A 595 -15.79 29.15 -12.62
CA GLY A 595 -15.06 29.15 -11.36
C GLY A 595 -13.57 29.42 -11.57
N GLY A 596 -12.93 30.07 -10.59
CA GLY A 596 -11.52 30.43 -10.66
C GLY A 596 -11.19 31.47 -11.73
N GLY A 597 -9.90 31.70 -11.93
CA GLY A 597 -9.35 32.65 -12.90
C GLY A 597 -8.19 32.04 -13.67
N ALA A 598 -7.68 32.75 -14.68
CA ALA A 598 -6.64 32.23 -15.55
C ALA A 598 -5.32 32.98 -15.40
N ALA A 599 -4.28 32.28 -14.93
CA ALA A 599 -2.92 32.82 -14.82
C ALA A 599 -2.28 33.13 -16.19
N GLN A 600 -2.74 32.45 -17.25
CA GLN A 600 -2.25 32.61 -18.63
C GLN A 600 -3.29 32.06 -19.63
N CYS A 601 -3.12 32.43 -20.91
CA CYS A 601 -3.81 31.77 -22.03
C CYS A 601 -2.88 30.74 -22.68
N THR A 602 -3.41 29.60 -23.11
CA THR A 602 -2.71 28.68 -24.03
C THR A 602 -3.19 28.86 -25.46
N PRO A 603 -2.33 28.67 -26.47
CA PRO A 603 -2.73 28.71 -27.87
C PRO A 603 -3.65 27.54 -28.22
N CYS A 604 -4.45 27.70 -29.27
CA CYS A 604 -5.41 26.71 -29.74
C CYS A 604 -5.53 26.71 -31.27
N ALA A 605 -6.25 25.74 -31.82
CA ALA A 605 -6.68 25.78 -33.22
C ALA A 605 -7.93 26.67 -33.37
N LEU A 606 -8.04 27.37 -34.50
CA LEU A 606 -9.21 28.16 -34.86
C LEU A 606 -10.19 27.32 -35.68
N GLY A 607 -11.27 26.87 -35.05
CA GLY A 607 -12.38 26.16 -35.69
C GLY A 607 -13.57 27.07 -36.02
N ALA A 608 -14.59 26.51 -36.69
CA ALA A 608 -15.80 27.25 -37.08
C ALA A 608 -16.65 27.77 -35.89
N GLY A 609 -16.40 27.27 -34.67
CA GLY A 609 -16.99 27.76 -33.41
C GLY A 609 -16.03 28.61 -32.56
N GLY A 610 -14.85 28.98 -33.09
CA GLY A 610 -13.78 29.67 -32.36
C GLY A 610 -12.65 28.73 -31.91
N CYS A 611 -11.94 29.15 -30.87
CA CYS A 611 -10.79 28.47 -30.28
C CYS A 611 -11.15 27.08 -29.72
N SER A 612 -10.47 26.02 -30.17
CA SER A 612 -10.64 24.64 -29.68
C SER A 612 -9.33 23.91 -29.44
N ALA A 613 -9.33 22.94 -28.52
CA ALA A 613 -8.25 21.98 -28.37
C ALA A 613 -8.15 21.08 -29.63
N CYS A 614 -6.97 20.50 -29.86
CA CYS A 614 -6.79 19.47 -30.89
C CYS A 614 -7.34 18.12 -30.43
N ASP A 615 -7.86 17.36 -31.39
CA ASP A 615 -8.33 15.98 -31.20
C ASP A 615 -7.23 15.05 -30.65
N ASN A 616 -7.63 13.85 -30.24
CA ASN A 616 -6.67 12.85 -29.74
C ASN A 616 -5.69 12.41 -30.83
N GLY A 617 -4.50 11.98 -30.41
CA GLY A 617 -3.42 11.65 -31.35
C GLY A 617 -2.87 12.84 -32.11
N HIS A 618 -3.30 14.07 -31.81
CA HIS A 618 -2.85 15.29 -32.48
C HIS A 618 -2.30 16.32 -31.49
N TYR A 619 -1.30 17.08 -31.94
CA TYR A 619 -0.74 18.23 -31.23
C TYR A 619 -0.96 19.51 -32.05
N LEU A 620 -1.01 20.65 -31.37
CA LEU A 620 -1.04 21.96 -31.99
C LEU A 620 0.38 22.34 -32.42
N ASP A 621 0.60 22.47 -33.74
CA ASP A 621 1.85 23.02 -34.26
C ASP A 621 1.97 24.52 -33.94
N GLU A 622 3.14 24.93 -33.45
CA GLU A 622 3.37 26.29 -32.96
C GLU A 622 3.41 27.33 -34.07
N THR A 623 3.83 26.93 -35.29
CA THR A 623 4.05 27.86 -36.40
C THR A 623 2.80 28.06 -37.26
N SER A 624 2.14 26.97 -37.64
CA SER A 624 0.96 26.95 -38.51
C SER A 624 -0.36 27.05 -37.75
N ARG A 625 -0.36 26.85 -36.42
CA ARG A 625 -1.55 26.85 -35.54
C ARG A 625 -2.64 25.87 -35.98
N LYS A 626 -2.23 24.76 -36.58
CA LYS A 626 -3.08 23.63 -36.97
C LYS A 626 -2.78 22.41 -36.10
N CYS A 627 -3.76 21.51 -36.03
CA CYS A 627 -3.59 20.22 -35.39
C CYS A 627 -2.88 19.27 -36.36
N THR A 628 -1.73 18.75 -35.93
CA THR A 628 -0.88 17.81 -36.67
C THR A 628 -0.88 16.48 -35.94
N ALA A 629 -0.95 15.36 -36.66
CA ALA A 629 -0.91 14.03 -36.06
C ALA A 629 0.45 13.80 -35.36
N CYS A 630 0.41 13.18 -34.18
CA CYS A 630 1.59 12.70 -33.47
C CYS A 630 2.33 11.62 -34.30
N PRO A 631 3.65 11.45 -34.08
CA PRO A 631 4.42 10.40 -34.75
C PRO A 631 3.84 8.98 -34.55
N PRO A 632 4.06 8.04 -35.49
CA PRO A 632 3.58 6.66 -35.36
C PRO A 632 4.02 6.01 -34.04
N ARG A 633 3.11 5.22 -33.44
CA ARG A 633 3.27 4.60 -32.10
C ARG A 633 3.44 5.62 -30.95
N SER A 634 2.84 6.81 -31.06
CA SER A 634 2.73 7.77 -29.95
C SER A 634 1.31 8.33 -29.79
N TYR A 635 0.99 8.92 -28.63
CA TYR A 635 -0.32 9.50 -28.32
C TYR A 635 -0.22 10.91 -27.75
N SER A 636 -1.25 11.73 -27.92
CA SER A 636 -1.28 13.11 -27.38
C SER A 636 -1.45 13.10 -25.86
N ASN A 637 -0.54 13.74 -25.10
CA ASN A 637 -0.66 13.78 -23.64
C ASN A 637 -1.92 14.56 -23.19
N ILE A 638 -2.73 13.93 -22.32
CA ILE A 638 -4.02 14.43 -21.82
C ILE A 638 -3.83 15.42 -20.65
N SER A 639 -2.68 15.39 -19.97
CA SER A 639 -2.34 16.29 -18.84
C SER A 639 -1.43 17.46 -19.23
N SER A 640 -1.15 17.63 -20.53
CA SER A 640 -0.32 18.72 -21.08
C SER A 640 -1.16 19.61 -22.00
N SER A 641 -0.68 20.82 -22.31
CA SER A 641 -1.33 21.79 -23.20
C SER A 641 -1.53 21.32 -24.66
N ARG A 642 -1.02 20.13 -25.04
CA ARG A 642 -0.99 19.58 -26.41
C ARG A 642 -0.33 20.51 -27.44
N VAL A 643 0.66 21.31 -27.02
CA VAL A 643 1.44 22.20 -27.89
C VAL A 643 2.78 21.54 -28.25
N GLY A 644 3.14 21.56 -29.54
CA GLY A 644 4.39 21.01 -30.06
C GLY A 644 4.48 19.47 -30.04
N GLU A 645 5.42 18.92 -30.80
CA GLU A 645 5.66 17.47 -30.91
C GLU A 645 6.07 16.84 -29.56
N SER A 646 6.69 17.63 -28.67
CA SER A 646 7.00 17.24 -27.29
C SER A 646 5.78 16.92 -26.41
N SER A 647 4.56 17.23 -26.88
CA SER A 647 3.32 16.77 -26.24
C SER A 647 2.91 15.33 -26.63
N CYS A 648 3.59 14.70 -27.58
CA CYS A 648 3.35 13.32 -27.99
C CYS A 648 4.18 12.33 -27.15
N VAL A 649 3.52 11.32 -26.57
CA VAL A 649 4.15 10.30 -25.71
C VAL A 649 4.34 9.01 -26.49
N MET A 650 5.59 8.62 -26.72
CA MET A 650 5.96 7.38 -27.41
C MET A 650 5.56 6.14 -26.60
N CYS A 651 5.06 5.11 -27.28
CA CYS A 651 4.74 3.82 -26.68
C CYS A 651 5.96 2.89 -26.60
N GLY A 652 6.04 2.12 -25.51
CA GLY A 652 7.14 1.19 -25.27
C GLY A 652 7.24 0.03 -26.26
N PRO A 653 8.29 -0.81 -26.16
CA PRO A 653 8.43 -2.03 -26.94
C PRO A 653 7.16 -2.88 -26.94
N GLY A 654 6.80 -3.46 -28.09
CA GLY A 654 5.62 -4.33 -28.25
C GLY A 654 4.24 -3.65 -28.10
N LEU A 655 4.16 -2.33 -27.90
CA LEU A 655 2.91 -1.57 -27.81
C LEU A 655 2.66 -0.66 -29.03
N ASP A 656 1.40 -0.37 -29.29
CA ASP A 656 0.91 0.59 -30.30
C ASP A 656 -0.06 1.60 -29.63
N SER A 657 -0.46 2.64 -30.37
CA SER A 657 -1.33 3.72 -29.89
C SER A 657 -2.82 3.46 -30.20
N ASP A 658 -3.71 4.04 -29.39
CA ASP A 658 -5.14 4.25 -29.69
C ASP A 658 -5.51 5.75 -29.74
N ASP A 659 -4.50 6.60 -30.01
CA ASP A 659 -4.54 8.07 -29.94
C ASP A 659 -4.69 8.68 -28.53
N THR A 660 -5.04 7.88 -27.51
CA THR A 660 -5.23 8.33 -26.11
C THR A 660 -4.30 7.68 -25.08
N GLN A 661 -3.79 6.49 -25.37
CA GLN A 661 -2.93 5.68 -24.52
C GLN A 661 -2.13 4.67 -25.37
N CYS A 662 -1.28 3.87 -24.71
CA CYS A 662 -0.57 2.76 -25.31
C CYS A 662 -1.24 1.43 -24.93
N LEU A 663 -1.50 0.57 -25.92
CA LEU A 663 -2.07 -0.76 -25.73
C LEU A 663 -1.48 -1.77 -26.72
N THR A 664 -1.89 -3.03 -26.61
CA THR A 664 -1.63 -4.06 -27.63
C THR A 664 -2.95 -4.51 -28.24
N ARG A 665 -2.95 -4.70 -29.56
CA ARG A 665 -4.08 -5.18 -30.37
C ARG A 665 -4.08 -6.71 -30.53
N GLY A 666 -3.33 -7.43 -29.68
CA GLY A 666 -3.19 -8.89 -29.72
C GLY A 666 -1.97 -9.33 -30.51
N ASN A 667 -1.98 -9.10 -31.82
CA ASN A 667 -0.83 -9.42 -32.68
C ASN A 667 0.34 -8.46 -32.43
N ILE A 668 1.51 -9.00 -32.07
CA ILE A 668 2.72 -8.23 -31.77
C ILE A 668 3.95 -8.82 -32.46
N SER A 669 4.82 -7.94 -32.97
CA SER A 669 6.14 -8.28 -33.50
C SER A 669 7.22 -7.81 -32.52
N ILE A 670 7.95 -8.76 -31.95
CA ILE A 670 9.07 -8.49 -31.02
C ILE A 670 10.37 -8.61 -31.81
N ALA A 671 11.14 -7.53 -31.83
CA ALA A 671 12.52 -7.54 -32.33
C ALA A 671 13.43 -8.15 -31.26
N LEU A 672 14.17 -9.19 -31.64
CA LEU A 672 15.08 -9.91 -30.77
C LEU A 672 16.47 -9.26 -30.76
N SER A 673 17.20 -9.48 -29.67
CA SER A 673 18.60 -9.10 -29.50
C SER A 673 19.59 -9.63 -30.57
N ASN A 674 19.16 -10.49 -31.48
CA ASN A 674 19.96 -11.08 -32.56
C ASN A 674 19.56 -10.60 -33.99
N ASN A 675 18.87 -9.47 -34.11
CA ASN A 675 18.27 -8.94 -35.36
C ASN A 675 17.17 -9.82 -36.00
N GLY A 676 16.73 -10.90 -35.35
CA GLY A 676 15.51 -11.60 -35.73
C GLY A 676 14.24 -10.88 -35.27
N THR A 677 13.11 -11.19 -35.88
CA THR A 677 11.78 -10.83 -35.37
C THR A 677 10.97 -12.08 -35.06
N ARG A 678 10.12 -12.02 -34.03
CA ARG A 678 9.12 -13.04 -33.72
C ARG A 678 7.73 -12.42 -33.65
N GLU A 679 6.78 -13.08 -34.28
CA GLU A 679 5.36 -12.71 -34.25
C GLU A 679 4.63 -13.57 -33.21
N TYR A 680 3.77 -12.96 -32.40
CA TYR A 680 2.92 -13.62 -31.41
C TYR A 680 1.47 -13.16 -31.60
N ASP A 681 0.52 -14.09 -31.51
CA ASP A 681 -0.93 -13.78 -31.49
C ASP A 681 -1.47 -13.86 -30.05
N LEU A 682 -1.46 -12.71 -29.36
CA LEU A 682 -2.09 -12.55 -28.05
C LEU A 682 -3.56 -12.10 -28.16
N SER A 683 -4.17 -12.11 -29.35
CA SER A 683 -5.55 -11.65 -29.57
C SER A 683 -6.57 -12.48 -28.78
N SER A 684 -6.23 -13.76 -28.55
CA SER A 684 -6.96 -14.68 -27.68
C SER A 684 -6.97 -14.27 -26.19
N LEU A 685 -6.14 -13.31 -25.77
CA LEU A 685 -6.09 -12.72 -24.41
C LEU A 685 -6.84 -11.37 -24.32
N ALA A 686 -7.30 -10.81 -25.44
CA ALA A 686 -7.96 -9.50 -25.48
C ALA A 686 -9.25 -9.50 -24.64
N ASN A 687 -9.43 -8.44 -23.84
CA ASN A 687 -10.59 -8.25 -22.96
C ASN A 687 -10.84 -9.44 -21.99
N LYS A 688 -9.75 -10.10 -21.56
CA LYS A 688 -9.77 -11.11 -20.49
C LYS A 688 -9.10 -10.59 -19.23
N THR A 689 -9.80 -10.73 -18.11
CA THR A 689 -9.32 -10.39 -16.78
C THR A 689 -8.94 -11.67 -16.02
N PHE A 690 -7.72 -11.73 -15.51
CA PHE A 690 -7.17 -12.87 -14.79
C PHE A 690 -7.23 -12.63 -13.29
N LEU A 691 -8.05 -13.42 -12.59
CA LEU A 691 -8.17 -13.39 -11.14
C LEU A 691 -7.29 -14.48 -10.53
N MET A 692 -6.21 -14.07 -9.88
CA MET A 692 -5.27 -14.95 -9.19
C MET A 692 -5.55 -14.95 -7.68
N GLN A 693 -5.71 -16.12 -7.08
CA GLN A 693 -5.84 -16.28 -5.63
C GLN A 693 -4.47 -16.61 -5.01
N GLY A 694 -4.02 -15.79 -4.07
CA GLY A 694 -2.83 -16.03 -3.24
C GLY A 694 -3.08 -17.12 -2.20
N MET A 695 -2.02 -17.55 -1.52
CA MET A 695 -2.14 -18.57 -0.46
C MET A 695 -3.16 -18.16 0.62
N ARG A 696 -3.98 -19.10 1.09
CA ARG A 696 -4.94 -18.85 2.18
C ARG A 696 -4.21 -18.81 3.51
N VAL A 697 -4.09 -17.61 4.06
CA VAL A 697 -3.59 -17.34 5.41
C VAL A 697 -4.76 -17.45 6.40
N PHE A 698 -4.46 -17.75 7.66
CA PHE A 698 -5.43 -17.68 8.75
C PHE A 698 -5.05 -16.54 9.69
N ALA A 699 -5.99 -15.63 9.93
CA ALA A 699 -5.90 -14.70 11.04
C ALA A 699 -6.20 -15.45 12.36
N ARG A 700 -5.70 -14.92 13.47
CA ARG A 700 -5.66 -15.64 14.75
C ARG A 700 -7.05 -15.89 15.36
N GLU A 701 -8.03 -15.12 14.90
CA GLU A 701 -9.45 -15.22 15.22
C GLU A 701 -10.12 -16.46 14.60
N GLY A 702 -9.38 -17.27 13.83
CA GLY A 702 -9.88 -18.43 13.08
C GLY A 702 -10.51 -18.07 11.73
N THR A 703 -10.61 -16.77 11.41
CA THR A 703 -11.00 -16.28 10.09
C THR A 703 -9.84 -16.47 9.11
N SER A 704 -10.11 -17.10 7.97
CA SER A 704 -9.13 -17.11 6.88
C SER A 704 -9.15 -15.78 6.12
N TYR A 705 -8.07 -15.48 5.42
CA TYR A 705 -8.06 -14.48 4.35
C TYR A 705 -7.06 -14.87 3.26
N PHE A 706 -7.17 -14.26 2.10
CA PHE A 706 -6.28 -14.44 0.97
C PHE A 706 -6.35 -13.20 0.09
N HIS A 707 -5.27 -12.89 -0.62
CA HIS A 707 -5.28 -11.79 -1.57
C HIS A 707 -5.74 -12.29 -2.94
N HIS A 708 -6.57 -11.48 -3.59
CA HIS A 708 -6.91 -11.61 -4.99
C HIS A 708 -6.12 -10.56 -5.77
N LEU A 709 -5.31 -10.98 -6.73
CA LEU A 709 -4.72 -10.10 -7.73
C LEU A 709 -5.52 -10.24 -9.02
N ASN A 710 -6.18 -9.18 -9.45
CA ASN A 710 -6.92 -9.12 -10.72
C ASN A 710 -6.06 -8.36 -11.74
N ILE A 711 -5.88 -8.91 -12.95
CA ILE A 711 -4.97 -8.37 -13.98
C ILE A 711 -5.68 -8.36 -15.35
N SER A 712 -5.47 -7.30 -16.14
CA SER A 712 -5.79 -7.27 -17.58
C SER A 712 -4.51 -7.19 -18.42
N LEU A 713 -4.38 -8.03 -19.46
CA LEU A 713 -3.17 -8.10 -20.28
C LEU A 713 -3.26 -7.42 -21.65
N VAL A 714 -4.43 -7.45 -22.31
CA VAL A 714 -4.58 -7.10 -23.73
C VAL A 714 -5.93 -6.41 -23.96
N GLY A 715 -5.94 -5.36 -24.77
CA GLY A 715 -7.10 -4.49 -24.99
C GLY A 715 -7.15 -3.30 -24.01
N SER A 716 -8.27 -2.56 -24.06
CA SER A 716 -8.51 -1.35 -23.25
C SER A 716 -9.30 -1.60 -21.96
N GLN A 717 -9.75 -2.84 -21.73
CA GLN A 717 -10.51 -3.21 -20.53
C GLN A 717 -9.61 -3.16 -19.29
N LYS A 718 -10.00 -2.33 -18.32
CA LYS A 718 -9.38 -2.27 -16.99
C LYS A 718 -10.05 -3.24 -16.03
N VAL A 719 -9.35 -3.52 -14.93
CA VAL A 719 -9.87 -4.27 -13.79
C VAL A 719 -10.20 -3.32 -12.64
N THR A 720 -11.36 -3.54 -12.03
CA THR A 720 -11.84 -2.79 -10.87
C THR A 720 -11.83 -3.70 -9.64
N CYS A 721 -11.23 -3.23 -8.54
CA CYS A 721 -11.30 -3.88 -7.24
C CYS A 721 -12.14 -3.00 -6.30
N ASN A 722 -13.34 -3.48 -5.97
CA ASN A 722 -14.32 -2.79 -5.11
C ASN A 722 -14.35 -3.42 -3.72
N GLU A 723 -14.43 -2.62 -2.67
CA GLU A 723 -14.81 -3.12 -1.35
C GLU A 723 -16.26 -3.61 -1.34
N VAL A 724 -16.50 -4.72 -0.65
CA VAL A 724 -17.83 -5.35 -0.51
C VAL A 724 -17.97 -5.88 0.92
N TYR A 725 -18.71 -5.13 1.74
CA TYR A 725 -19.11 -5.51 3.08
C TYR A 725 -20.48 -6.23 3.05
N TYR A 726 -20.64 -7.29 3.84
CA TYR A 726 -21.85 -8.13 3.85
C TYR A 726 -22.78 -7.88 5.04
N GLU A 727 -22.28 -7.23 6.09
CA GLU A 727 -23.12 -6.66 7.14
C GLU A 727 -23.36 -5.18 6.83
N LYS A 728 -24.51 -4.63 7.25
CA LYS A 728 -24.75 -3.18 7.24
C LYS A 728 -24.03 -2.48 8.41
N LEU A 729 -22.76 -2.82 8.64
CA LEU A 729 -21.89 -1.98 9.44
C LEU A 729 -21.61 -0.73 8.62
N ASP A 730 -21.92 0.42 9.22
CA ASP A 730 -21.52 1.75 8.80
C ASP A 730 -21.84 2.17 7.35
N LYS A 731 -22.80 3.10 7.22
CA LYS A 731 -22.98 3.95 6.02
C LYS A 731 -21.85 5.01 5.89
N MET A 732 -20.70 4.78 6.53
CA MET A 732 -19.75 5.82 6.95
C MET A 732 -18.55 5.95 6.01
N SER A 733 -18.25 4.89 5.24
CA SER A 733 -17.42 4.96 4.06
C SER A 733 -18.25 4.61 2.82
N LEU A 734 -17.99 5.33 1.72
CA LEU A 734 -18.25 4.74 0.40
C LEU A 734 -17.22 3.61 0.22
N PRO A 735 -17.60 2.40 -0.23
CA PRO A 735 -16.66 1.31 -0.46
C PRO A 735 -15.57 1.79 -1.43
N GLU A 736 -14.28 1.66 -1.06
CA GLU A 736 -13.23 2.14 -1.94
C GLU A 736 -13.16 1.27 -3.21
N SER A 737 -12.91 1.92 -4.34
CA SER A 737 -12.85 1.30 -5.65
C SER A 737 -11.58 1.80 -6.33
N VAL A 738 -10.68 0.88 -6.65
CA VAL A 738 -9.50 1.17 -7.48
C VAL A 738 -9.65 0.53 -8.85
N GLU A 739 -9.25 1.24 -9.89
CA GLU A 739 -9.36 0.83 -11.29
C GLU A 739 -8.00 1.01 -11.99
N GLY A 740 -7.58 0.02 -12.76
CA GLY A 740 -6.30 0.05 -13.47
C GLY A 740 -6.07 -1.21 -14.33
N ALA A 741 -4.82 -1.45 -14.71
CA ALA A 741 -4.41 -2.68 -15.40
C ALA A 741 -4.23 -3.86 -14.44
N ALA A 742 -3.91 -3.61 -13.16
CA ALA A 742 -3.97 -4.62 -12.11
C ALA A 742 -4.30 -4.03 -10.73
N CYS A 743 -5.08 -4.77 -9.95
CA CYS A 743 -5.42 -4.41 -8.57
C CYS A 743 -5.41 -5.63 -7.65
N ARG A 744 -4.93 -5.43 -6.42
CA ARG A 744 -4.96 -6.39 -5.31
C ARG A 744 -6.13 -6.05 -4.41
N ILE A 745 -6.82 -7.05 -3.88
CA ILE A 745 -7.85 -6.87 -2.85
C ILE A 745 -7.81 -8.04 -1.87
N THR A 746 -8.17 -7.82 -0.61
CA THR A 746 -8.15 -8.85 0.43
C THR A 746 -9.53 -9.49 0.55
N ALA A 747 -9.60 -10.80 0.34
CA ALA A 747 -10.81 -11.60 0.47
C ALA A 747 -10.86 -12.26 1.85
N VAL A 748 -11.92 -12.00 2.61
CA VAL A 748 -12.15 -12.54 3.97
C VAL A 748 -13.48 -13.32 3.97
N PRO A 749 -13.47 -14.66 4.15
CA PRO A 749 -14.71 -15.44 4.19
C PRO A 749 -15.53 -15.13 5.45
N ALA A 750 -16.71 -14.55 5.25
CA ALA A 750 -17.74 -14.38 6.26
C ALA A 750 -18.79 -15.50 6.13
N GLN A 751 -19.20 -16.09 7.25
CA GLN A 751 -20.35 -17.00 7.27
C GLN A 751 -21.64 -16.22 7.49
N LEU A 752 -22.59 -16.37 6.57
CA LEU A 752 -23.92 -15.75 6.68
C LEU A 752 -24.89 -16.63 7.46
N SER A 753 -26.00 -16.03 7.89
CA SER A 753 -27.08 -16.66 8.68
C SER A 753 -27.64 -17.97 8.11
N ASN A 754 -27.44 -18.23 6.82
CA ASN A 754 -27.99 -19.37 6.09
C ASN A 754 -26.93 -20.46 5.80
N GLY A 755 -25.80 -20.47 6.54
CA GLY A 755 -24.71 -21.44 6.35
C GLY A 755 -23.88 -21.26 5.08
N THR A 756 -24.21 -20.29 4.23
CA THR A 756 -23.43 -19.95 3.03
C THR A 756 -22.24 -19.06 3.40
N GLN A 757 -21.04 -19.45 2.97
CA GLN A 757 -19.87 -18.58 3.00
C GLN A 757 -19.97 -17.56 1.85
N LYS A 758 -19.66 -16.29 2.13
CA LYS A 758 -19.36 -15.27 1.10
C LYS A 758 -18.06 -14.55 1.45
N LEU A 759 -17.38 -14.05 0.43
CA LEU A 759 -16.10 -13.35 0.59
C LEU A 759 -16.36 -11.87 0.74
N ALA A 760 -16.18 -11.32 1.95
CA ALA A 760 -16.04 -9.88 2.12
C ALA A 760 -14.75 -9.42 1.44
N PHE A 761 -14.82 -8.30 0.72
CA PHE A 761 -13.68 -7.73 0.01
C PHE A 761 -13.30 -6.40 0.62
N VAL A 762 -12.03 -6.26 1.04
CA VAL A 762 -11.51 -5.09 1.77
C VAL A 762 -10.10 -4.73 1.26
N THR A 763 -9.67 -3.50 1.54
CA THR A 763 -8.32 -2.97 1.24
C THR A 763 -7.91 -3.11 -0.24
N PRO A 764 -8.61 -2.42 -1.17
CA PRO A 764 -8.27 -2.41 -2.58
C PRO A 764 -7.01 -1.57 -2.84
N VAL A 765 -6.03 -2.16 -3.52
CA VAL A 765 -4.76 -1.50 -3.85
C VAL A 765 -4.53 -1.57 -5.35
N MET A 766 -4.33 -0.42 -5.99
CA MET A 766 -3.91 -0.35 -7.39
C MET A 766 -2.45 -0.77 -7.48
N ILE A 767 -2.19 -1.91 -8.10
CA ILE A 767 -0.84 -2.46 -8.27
C ILE A 767 -0.24 -1.98 -9.59
N ALA A 768 -1.05 -1.90 -10.64
CA ALA A 768 -0.65 -1.46 -11.96
C ALA A 768 -1.73 -0.60 -12.64
N SER A 769 -1.30 0.48 -13.28
CA SER A 769 -2.17 1.47 -13.92
C SER A 769 -2.40 1.21 -15.41
N LYS A 770 -1.31 0.96 -16.16
CA LYS A 770 -1.30 0.62 -17.58
C LYS A 770 -0.09 -0.27 -17.92
N ILE A 771 -0.15 -0.94 -19.08
CA ILE A 771 1.02 -1.64 -19.66
C ILE A 771 2.07 -0.58 -20.06
N SER A 772 3.34 -0.86 -19.82
CA SER A 772 4.47 0.01 -20.19
C SER A 772 5.31 -0.56 -21.34
N ALA A 773 5.52 -1.89 -21.38
CA ALA A 773 6.23 -2.57 -22.46
C ALA A 773 5.90 -4.08 -22.54
N ILE A 774 6.14 -4.67 -23.71
CA ILE A 774 6.22 -6.11 -23.93
C ILE A 774 7.57 -6.41 -24.61
N THR A 775 8.40 -7.26 -24.00
CA THR A 775 9.79 -7.49 -24.43
C THR A 775 10.34 -8.86 -23.99
N ASP A 776 11.33 -9.39 -24.71
CA ASP A 776 12.15 -10.54 -24.30
C ASP A 776 13.19 -10.18 -23.21
N ALA A 777 13.42 -8.89 -22.94
CA ALA A 777 14.32 -8.42 -21.90
C ALA A 777 13.75 -8.65 -20.49
N ARG A 778 14.59 -9.17 -19.58
CA ARG A 778 14.27 -9.36 -18.16
C ARG A 778 14.39 -8.10 -17.30
N GLU A 779 14.65 -6.96 -17.92
CA GLU A 779 14.86 -5.68 -17.24
C GLU A 779 14.24 -4.54 -18.04
N PHE A 780 13.41 -3.73 -17.39
CA PHE A 780 12.75 -2.57 -17.98
C PHE A 780 12.50 -1.50 -16.91
N ASP A 781 12.70 -0.23 -17.24
CA ASP A 781 12.49 0.93 -16.34
C ASP A 781 13.16 0.78 -14.95
N GLY A 782 14.33 0.14 -14.91
CA GLY A 782 15.09 -0.12 -13.68
C GLY A 782 14.53 -1.23 -12.77
N TRP A 783 13.52 -1.98 -13.22
CA TRP A 783 12.99 -3.19 -12.57
C TRP A 783 13.53 -4.44 -13.24
N LYS A 784 13.98 -5.43 -12.45
CA LYS A 784 14.72 -6.61 -12.93
C LYS A 784 14.11 -7.91 -12.42
N ILE A 785 13.83 -8.83 -13.34
CA ILE A 785 13.30 -10.17 -13.04
C ILE A 785 14.48 -11.13 -12.79
N THR A 786 14.48 -11.82 -11.64
CA THR A 786 15.56 -12.74 -11.24
C THR A 786 15.25 -14.19 -11.64
N GLU A 787 16.28 -15.03 -11.84
CA GLU A 787 16.07 -16.42 -12.30
C GLU A 787 15.29 -17.26 -11.27
N SER A 788 15.53 -17.05 -9.97
CA SER A 788 14.77 -17.68 -8.89
C SER A 788 13.30 -17.27 -8.90
N SER A 789 12.98 -16.01 -9.21
CA SER A 789 11.58 -15.54 -9.33
C SER A 789 10.83 -16.09 -10.55
N LEU A 790 11.54 -16.71 -11.50
CA LEU A 790 10.97 -17.43 -12.64
C LEU A 790 10.89 -18.95 -12.43
N GLY A 791 11.27 -19.43 -11.24
CA GLY A 791 11.31 -20.84 -10.87
C GLY A 791 12.49 -21.62 -11.48
N TYR A 792 13.51 -20.96 -12.01
CA TYR A 792 14.63 -21.66 -12.67
C TYR A 792 15.64 -22.21 -11.68
N GLY A 793 15.95 -23.50 -11.81
CA GLY A 793 17.04 -24.14 -11.08
C GLY A 793 18.41 -23.70 -11.61
N PRO A 794 19.47 -23.83 -10.77
CA PRO A 794 20.83 -23.42 -11.15
C PRO A 794 21.46 -24.28 -12.27
N ALA A 795 20.91 -25.46 -12.54
CA ALA A 795 21.38 -26.38 -13.59
C ALA A 795 20.71 -26.15 -14.96
N ASP A 796 19.51 -25.56 -14.99
CA ASP A 796 18.60 -25.65 -16.14
C ASP A 796 18.91 -24.61 -17.22
N LYS A 797 20.11 -24.62 -17.82
CA LYS A 797 20.49 -23.65 -18.87
C LYS A 797 20.21 -24.12 -20.31
N GLY A 798 20.02 -25.43 -20.53
CA GLY A 798 19.93 -26.02 -21.87
C GLY A 798 18.53 -26.21 -22.45
N ASP A 799 17.49 -26.31 -21.62
CA ASP A 799 16.10 -26.62 -22.04
C ASP A 799 15.11 -25.61 -21.42
N ARG A 800 15.52 -24.34 -21.32
CA ARG A 800 14.66 -23.25 -20.79
C ARG A 800 13.51 -22.96 -21.76
N PRO A 801 12.26 -22.82 -21.27
CA PRO A 801 11.16 -22.36 -22.09
C PRO A 801 11.38 -20.90 -22.53
N LEU A 802 10.70 -20.52 -23.61
CA LEU A 802 10.73 -19.15 -24.10
C LEU A 802 9.78 -18.28 -23.26
N ASP A 803 10.35 -17.39 -22.46
CA ASP A 803 9.63 -16.36 -21.70
C ASP A 803 9.52 -15.06 -22.52
N LEU A 804 8.37 -14.37 -22.41
CA LEU A 804 8.13 -13.01 -22.90
C LEU A 804 7.53 -12.18 -21.76
N HIS A 805 8.08 -11.00 -21.48
CA HIS A 805 7.74 -10.22 -20.29
C HIS A 805 6.86 -9.00 -20.63
N VAL A 806 5.71 -8.90 -19.96
CA VAL A 806 4.79 -7.75 -20.01
C VAL A 806 5.01 -6.92 -18.73
N PHE A 807 5.57 -5.73 -18.89
CA PHE A 807 5.80 -4.78 -17.79
C PHE A 807 4.64 -3.76 -17.71
N PHE A 808 4.34 -3.32 -16.50
CA PHE A 808 3.30 -2.34 -16.22
C PHE A 808 3.79 -1.20 -15.32
N THR A 809 3.29 0.01 -15.55
CA THR A 809 3.51 1.18 -14.67
C THR A 809 2.69 1.03 -13.40
N GLY A 810 3.34 0.87 -12.24
CA GLY A 810 2.67 0.74 -10.94
C GLY A 810 2.28 2.06 -10.28
N ALA A 811 2.21 2.04 -8.95
CA ALA A 811 1.89 3.20 -8.12
C ALA A 811 3.12 4.07 -7.86
N PRO A 812 2.96 5.40 -7.62
CA PRO A 812 4.08 6.29 -7.31
C PRO A 812 4.78 5.94 -5.99
N SER A 813 5.94 6.57 -5.76
CA SER A 813 6.81 6.25 -4.62
C SER A 813 6.15 6.42 -3.25
N SER A 814 6.45 5.48 -2.36
CA SER A 814 5.95 5.41 -0.99
C SER A 814 7.12 5.36 0.00
N SER A 815 6.83 5.48 1.29
CA SER A 815 7.82 5.33 2.37
C SER A 815 8.44 3.93 2.46
N ARG A 816 7.88 2.93 1.76
CA ARG A 816 8.42 1.57 1.64
C ARG A 816 9.12 1.36 0.29
N CYS A 817 8.46 1.77 -0.79
CA CYS A 817 8.93 1.60 -2.16
C CYS A 817 9.35 2.97 -2.73
N LEU A 818 10.61 3.35 -2.51
CA LEU A 818 11.17 4.66 -2.93
C LEU A 818 11.12 4.89 -4.44
N LYS A 819 11.04 3.83 -5.26
CA LYS A 819 10.87 3.88 -6.73
C LYS A 819 9.41 3.74 -7.20
N GLY A 820 8.44 3.65 -6.29
CA GLY A 820 7.08 3.20 -6.61
C GLY A 820 6.98 1.67 -6.63
N THR A 821 5.81 1.16 -7.04
CA THR A 821 5.62 -0.28 -7.29
C THR A 821 5.67 -0.59 -8.79
N ALA A 822 5.81 -1.86 -9.14
CA ALA A 822 5.68 -2.35 -10.50
C ALA A 822 5.02 -3.74 -10.56
N LEU A 823 4.51 -4.10 -11.73
CA LEU A 823 4.05 -5.47 -12.04
C LEU A 823 4.76 -5.95 -13.31
N ALA A 824 5.24 -7.18 -13.29
CA ALA A 824 5.75 -7.89 -14.45
C ALA A 824 5.05 -9.25 -14.60
N VAL A 825 4.33 -9.45 -15.70
CA VAL A 825 3.72 -10.74 -16.04
C VAL A 825 4.58 -11.43 -17.09
N THR A 826 5.03 -12.65 -16.79
CA THR A 826 5.84 -13.45 -17.70
C THR A 826 4.94 -14.45 -18.43
N LEU A 827 4.87 -14.32 -19.75
CA LEU A 827 4.20 -15.25 -20.64
C LEU A 827 5.23 -16.34 -21.01
N ARG A 828 4.95 -17.60 -20.67
CA ARG A 828 5.86 -18.74 -20.84
C ARG A 828 5.31 -19.72 -21.86
N CYS A 829 6.08 -19.93 -22.94
CA CYS A 829 5.72 -20.82 -24.04
C CYS A 829 5.83 -22.30 -23.65
N ASP A 830 4.67 -22.97 -23.55
CA ASP A 830 4.55 -24.43 -23.72
C ASP A 830 3.55 -24.71 -24.87
N PRO A 831 4.00 -25.22 -26.03
CA PRO A 831 3.12 -25.55 -27.16
C PRO A 831 2.02 -26.59 -26.84
N ASN A 832 2.14 -27.35 -25.76
CA ASN A 832 1.20 -28.41 -25.39
C ASN A 832 0.08 -27.90 -24.47
N GLU A 833 0.38 -26.93 -23.60
CA GLU A 833 -0.57 -26.41 -22.61
C GLU A 833 -1.54 -25.40 -23.24
N LYS A 834 -2.73 -25.89 -23.60
CA LYS A 834 -3.81 -25.06 -24.19
C LYS A 834 -4.64 -24.32 -23.14
N LYS A 835 -4.43 -24.61 -21.85
CA LYS A 835 -5.04 -23.86 -20.75
C LYS A 835 -4.44 -22.45 -20.68
N VAL A 836 -5.18 -21.51 -20.11
CA VAL A 836 -4.80 -20.09 -20.03
C VAL A 836 -5.01 -19.61 -18.59
N GLU A 837 -4.13 -20.08 -17.70
CA GLU A 837 -4.19 -19.80 -16.26
C GLU A 837 -2.90 -19.15 -15.77
N MET A 838 -3.04 -18.08 -15.00
CA MET A 838 -1.91 -17.44 -14.33
C MET A 838 -1.63 -18.11 -12.98
N LYS A 839 -0.35 -18.28 -12.68
CA LYS A 839 0.17 -18.82 -11.41
C LYS A 839 1.14 -17.79 -10.81
N PHE A 840 1.20 -17.71 -9.49
CA PHE A 840 2.25 -16.93 -8.82
C PHE A 840 3.60 -17.66 -8.90
N PRO A 841 4.74 -16.95 -8.86
CA PRO A 841 6.05 -17.57 -8.71
C PRO A 841 6.10 -18.53 -7.51
N PRO A 842 6.72 -19.71 -7.61
CA PRO A 842 6.84 -20.64 -6.49
C PRO A 842 7.66 -20.07 -5.32
N SER A 843 8.51 -19.07 -5.58
CA SER A 843 9.23 -18.31 -4.56
C SER A 843 8.40 -17.24 -3.84
N CYS A 844 7.31 -16.75 -4.45
CA CYS A 844 6.54 -15.60 -3.99
C CYS A 844 5.02 -15.91 -4.05
N PRO A 845 4.47 -16.72 -3.11
CA PRO A 845 3.11 -17.27 -3.19
C PRO A 845 1.96 -16.27 -3.03
N ASP A 846 2.24 -15.00 -2.70
CA ASP A 846 1.28 -13.87 -2.73
C ASP A 846 1.60 -12.86 -3.86
N GLY A 847 2.43 -13.26 -4.83
CA GLY A 847 2.77 -12.48 -6.02
C GLY A 847 3.86 -11.43 -5.85
N THR A 848 4.43 -11.27 -4.66
CA THR A 848 5.63 -10.43 -4.43
C THR A 848 6.48 -11.02 -3.31
N CYS A 849 7.79 -10.72 -3.32
CA CYS A 849 8.74 -11.09 -2.28
C CYS A 849 9.36 -9.89 -1.56
N ASP A 850 9.32 -8.69 -2.15
CA ASP A 850 9.86 -7.44 -1.58
C ASP A 850 8.76 -6.41 -1.21
N GLY A 851 7.51 -6.65 -1.64
CA GLY A 851 6.38 -5.72 -1.46
C GLY A 851 6.30 -4.61 -2.51
N CYS A 852 7.24 -4.54 -3.45
CA CYS A 852 7.36 -3.45 -4.43
C CYS A 852 7.26 -3.95 -5.88
N LEU A 853 7.92 -5.07 -6.21
CA LEU A 853 7.78 -5.75 -7.50
C LEU A 853 6.78 -6.90 -7.37
N PHE A 854 5.69 -6.82 -8.12
CA PHE A 854 4.70 -7.88 -8.26
C PHE A 854 4.96 -8.70 -9.53
N GLN A 855 4.71 -10.00 -9.45
CA GLN A 855 5.05 -10.97 -10.49
C GLN A 855 3.97 -12.04 -10.66
N ALA A 856 3.69 -12.40 -11.90
CA ALA A 856 2.82 -13.51 -12.27
C ALA A 856 3.39 -14.25 -13.50
N ILE A 857 3.05 -15.53 -13.65
CA ILE A 857 3.47 -16.37 -14.78
C ILE A 857 2.22 -16.92 -15.47
N LEU A 858 2.07 -16.66 -16.78
CA LEU A 858 1.06 -17.27 -17.65
C LEU A 858 1.76 -18.32 -18.53
N GLU A 859 1.52 -19.59 -18.25
CA GLU A 859 2.12 -20.71 -18.98
C GLU A 859 1.09 -21.29 -19.95
N SER A 860 1.34 -21.18 -21.26
CA SER A 860 0.36 -21.51 -22.30
C SER A 860 0.96 -21.54 -23.71
N SER A 861 0.31 -22.23 -24.65
CA SER A 861 0.67 -22.23 -26.07
C SER A 861 0.51 -20.84 -26.72
N ILE A 862 -0.31 -19.96 -26.15
CA ILE A 862 -0.49 -18.56 -26.60
C ILE A 862 0.76 -17.70 -26.34
N ALA A 863 1.59 -18.08 -25.36
CA ALA A 863 2.86 -17.40 -25.10
C ALA A 863 3.98 -17.82 -26.09
N CYS A 864 3.72 -18.77 -26.98
CA CYS A 864 4.65 -19.17 -28.02
C CYS A 864 4.56 -18.25 -29.26
N PRO A 865 5.68 -18.02 -29.96
CA PRO A 865 5.66 -17.37 -31.26
C PRO A 865 4.99 -18.25 -32.31
N LEU A 866 4.46 -17.61 -33.35
CA LEU A 866 4.00 -18.29 -34.55
C LEU A 866 5.22 -18.89 -35.29
N CYS A 867 5.12 -20.14 -35.75
CA CYS A 867 6.23 -20.81 -36.45
C CYS A 867 6.57 -20.12 -37.78
N GLY A 868 7.75 -19.52 -37.87
CA GLY A 868 8.27 -18.95 -39.10
C GLY A 868 8.75 -20.02 -40.10
N LYS A 869 9.04 -19.60 -41.34
CA LYS A 869 9.51 -20.51 -42.41
C LYS A 869 10.86 -21.18 -42.11
N SER A 870 11.63 -20.64 -41.15
CA SER A 870 12.85 -21.22 -40.57
C SER A 870 12.61 -22.35 -39.59
N ASP A 871 11.41 -22.43 -39.01
CA ASP A 871 11.16 -23.15 -37.75
C ASP A 871 10.58 -24.55 -37.98
N TYR A 872 10.35 -24.94 -39.24
CA TYR A 872 9.88 -26.26 -39.64
C TYR A 872 11.05 -27.18 -40.00
N LYS A 873 11.20 -28.29 -39.28
CA LYS A 873 12.06 -29.40 -39.65
C LYS A 873 11.36 -30.27 -40.70
N ILE A 874 11.82 -30.16 -41.94
CA ILE A 874 11.31 -30.91 -43.08
C ILE A 874 11.80 -32.37 -43.01
N ILE A 875 10.88 -33.32 -42.87
CA ILE A 875 11.13 -34.77 -43.01
C ILE A 875 10.58 -35.20 -44.37
N LYS A 876 11.42 -35.85 -45.18
CA LYS A 876 11.04 -36.39 -46.49
C LYS A 876 10.80 -37.89 -46.36
N GLY A 877 9.62 -38.35 -46.76
CA GLY A 877 9.29 -39.78 -46.85
C GLY A 877 9.98 -40.45 -48.05
N GLU A 878 9.68 -41.73 -48.24
CA GLU A 878 10.19 -42.50 -49.38
C GLU A 878 9.55 -42.06 -50.70
N CYS A 879 10.20 -42.39 -51.83
CA CYS A 879 9.74 -42.04 -53.17
C CYS A 879 9.01 -43.23 -53.80
N ILE A 880 7.67 -43.19 -53.81
CA ILE A 880 6.80 -44.27 -54.30
C ILE A 880 5.96 -43.71 -55.45
N ASP A 881 5.88 -44.42 -56.58
CA ASP A 881 5.14 -44.00 -57.79
C ASP A 881 5.41 -42.54 -58.23
N SER A 882 6.70 -42.16 -58.20
CA SER A 882 7.20 -40.80 -58.48
C SER A 882 6.61 -39.69 -57.61
N LYS A 883 6.14 -40.03 -56.41
CA LYS A 883 5.61 -39.14 -55.37
C LYS A 883 6.35 -39.35 -54.06
N GLN A 884 6.71 -38.25 -53.40
CA GLN A 884 7.34 -38.21 -52.09
C GLN A 884 6.50 -37.35 -51.16
N THR A 885 5.95 -37.95 -50.11
CA THR A 885 5.27 -37.21 -49.04
C THR A 885 6.30 -36.46 -48.22
N ILE A 886 6.06 -35.17 -47.99
CA ILE A 886 6.90 -34.33 -47.13
C ILE A 886 6.08 -33.95 -45.89
N HIS A 887 6.63 -34.24 -44.71
CA HIS A 887 6.05 -33.92 -43.41
C HIS A 887 6.85 -32.76 -42.78
N SER A 888 6.20 -31.62 -42.56
CA SER A 888 6.73 -30.46 -41.86
C SER A 888 6.48 -30.58 -40.35
N ILE A 889 7.52 -30.86 -39.56
CA ILE A 889 7.40 -30.89 -38.10
C ILE A 889 7.96 -29.57 -37.52
N PRO A 890 7.17 -28.76 -36.80
CA PRO A 890 7.69 -27.56 -36.14
C PRO A 890 8.75 -27.92 -35.09
N GLN A 891 9.73 -27.04 -34.90
CA GLN A 891 10.68 -27.16 -33.79
C GLN A 891 9.98 -26.97 -32.43
N LYS A 892 10.66 -27.36 -31.34
CA LYS A 892 10.23 -26.96 -29.99
C LYS A 892 10.09 -25.43 -29.95
N HIS A 893 9.12 -24.95 -29.15
CA HIS A 893 8.90 -23.52 -28.83
C HIS A 893 8.27 -22.62 -29.93
N CYS A 894 7.48 -23.16 -30.86
CA CYS A 894 6.56 -22.36 -31.70
C CYS A 894 5.21 -23.05 -31.90
N VAL A 895 4.19 -22.30 -32.34
CA VAL A 895 2.84 -22.81 -32.65
C VAL A 895 2.50 -22.58 -34.12
N VAL A 896 1.91 -23.59 -34.77
CA VAL A 896 1.50 -23.53 -36.18
C VAL A 896 0.15 -22.83 -36.32
N ALA A 897 0.10 -21.80 -37.16
CA ALA A 897 -1.14 -21.12 -37.55
C ALA A 897 -1.61 -21.61 -38.92
N GLY A 898 -2.89 -22.00 -39.03
CA GLY A 898 -3.50 -22.41 -40.30
C GLY A 898 -3.09 -23.80 -40.80
N ALA A 899 -3.27 -24.03 -42.10
CA ALA A 899 -3.17 -25.35 -42.74
C ALA A 899 -1.76 -25.73 -43.23
N GLU A 900 -0.70 -25.02 -42.82
CA GLU A 900 0.69 -25.30 -43.25
C GLU A 900 1.31 -26.56 -42.59
N ALA A 901 0.59 -27.20 -41.66
CA ALA A 901 0.86 -28.57 -41.21
C ALA A 901 0.24 -29.64 -42.14
N SER A 902 -0.01 -29.32 -43.42
CA SER A 902 -0.53 -30.29 -44.39
C SER A 902 0.60 -31.07 -45.08
N GLU A 903 0.35 -32.36 -45.32
CA GLU A 903 1.28 -33.22 -46.05
C GLU A 903 1.37 -32.76 -47.51
N HIS A 904 2.55 -32.32 -47.93
CA HIS A 904 2.77 -31.89 -49.31
C HIS A 904 3.44 -32.99 -50.11
N ILE A 905 2.71 -33.53 -51.09
CA ILE A 905 3.19 -34.54 -52.02
C ILE A 905 3.99 -33.84 -53.12
N VAL A 906 5.29 -34.09 -53.17
CA VAL A 906 6.20 -33.54 -54.18
C VAL A 906 6.62 -34.64 -55.16
N HIS A 907 6.77 -34.31 -56.45
CA HIS A 907 7.26 -35.27 -57.43
C HIS A 907 8.74 -35.60 -57.20
N CYS A 908 9.08 -36.88 -57.28
CA CYS A 908 10.43 -37.41 -57.01
C CYS A 908 10.86 -38.39 -58.10
N SER A 909 12.17 -38.54 -58.28
CA SER A 909 12.78 -39.48 -59.21
C SER A 909 13.70 -40.45 -58.47
N VAL A 910 13.46 -41.75 -58.61
CA VAL A 910 14.23 -42.82 -57.93
C VAL A 910 15.68 -42.89 -58.42
N ILE A 911 15.97 -42.38 -59.62
CA ILE A 911 17.33 -42.29 -60.18
C ILE A 911 17.97 -40.96 -59.75
N SER A 912 19.12 -41.04 -59.06
CA SER A 912 19.94 -39.87 -58.76
C SER A 912 20.73 -39.41 -59.98
N GLU A 913 21.00 -38.11 -60.10
CA GLU A 913 21.78 -37.55 -61.21
C GLU A 913 23.19 -38.18 -61.30
N ASN A 914 23.79 -38.55 -60.17
CA ASN A 914 25.07 -39.27 -60.14
C ASN A 914 24.99 -40.65 -60.82
N LEU A 915 23.91 -41.41 -60.56
CA LEU A 915 23.68 -42.71 -61.22
C LEU A 915 23.33 -42.52 -62.71
N ARG A 916 22.61 -41.45 -63.04
CA ARG A 916 22.26 -41.07 -64.42
C ARG A 916 23.52 -40.76 -65.24
N MET A 917 24.45 -40.01 -64.66
CA MET A 917 25.78 -39.73 -65.26
C MET A 917 26.62 -41.00 -65.41
N LEU A 918 26.62 -41.90 -64.42
CA LEU A 918 27.31 -43.20 -64.53
C LEU A 918 26.76 -44.07 -65.66
N LEU A 919 25.43 -44.12 -65.85
CA LEU A 919 24.80 -44.86 -66.95
C LEU A 919 25.14 -44.25 -68.33
N ILE A 920 25.18 -42.92 -68.45
CA ILE A 920 25.58 -42.22 -69.68
C ILE A 920 27.07 -42.50 -70.00
N MET A 921 27.95 -42.44 -68.99
CA MET A 921 29.36 -42.77 -69.16
C MET A 921 29.58 -44.25 -69.53
N GLY A 922 28.83 -45.17 -68.92
CA GLY A 922 28.85 -46.60 -69.27
C GLY A 922 28.37 -46.89 -70.70
N ALA A 923 27.34 -46.16 -71.17
CA ALA A 923 26.90 -46.25 -72.57
C ALA A 923 27.98 -45.71 -73.52
N LEU A 924 28.65 -44.60 -73.19
CA LEU A 924 29.73 -44.03 -73.99
C LEU A 924 30.99 -44.91 -74.05
N THR A 925 31.35 -45.61 -72.96
CA THR A 925 32.45 -46.58 -72.99
C THR A 925 32.11 -47.84 -73.77
N LEU A 926 30.86 -48.32 -73.70
CA LEU A 926 30.38 -49.44 -74.54
C LEU A 926 30.41 -49.07 -76.04
N ILE A 927 29.94 -47.86 -76.39
CA ILE A 927 29.94 -47.36 -77.77
C ILE A 927 31.37 -47.18 -78.30
N THR A 928 32.29 -46.63 -77.51
CA THR A 928 33.69 -46.50 -77.94
C THR A 928 34.39 -47.86 -78.07
N LEU A 929 34.10 -48.84 -77.20
CA LEU A 929 34.54 -50.23 -77.37
C LEU A 929 34.03 -50.85 -78.68
N LEU A 930 32.74 -50.68 -79.00
CA LEU A 930 32.16 -51.19 -80.26
C LEU A 930 32.78 -50.51 -81.50
N ILE A 931 33.08 -49.21 -81.44
CA ILE A 931 33.79 -48.50 -82.50
C ILE A 931 35.23 -49.03 -82.65
N VAL A 932 35.96 -49.25 -81.55
CA VAL A 932 37.30 -49.85 -81.57
C VAL A 932 37.26 -51.26 -82.16
N LEU A 933 36.28 -52.08 -81.78
CA LEU A 933 36.06 -53.42 -82.36
C LEU A 933 35.81 -53.35 -83.87
N CYS A 934 34.97 -52.42 -84.34
CA CYS A 934 34.74 -52.19 -85.76
C CYS A 934 36.00 -51.70 -86.51
N VAL A 935 36.83 -50.87 -85.88
CA VAL A 935 38.10 -50.40 -86.44
C VAL A 935 39.11 -51.54 -86.52
N VAL A 936 39.23 -52.38 -85.48
CA VAL A 936 40.09 -53.58 -85.49
C VAL A 936 39.62 -54.56 -86.57
N PHE A 937 38.31 -54.84 -86.67
CA PHE A 937 37.77 -55.76 -87.67
C PHE A 937 38.03 -55.26 -89.10
N ARG A 938 37.80 -53.96 -89.38
CA ARG A 938 38.15 -53.33 -90.67
C ARG A 938 39.65 -53.28 -90.96
N ARG A 939 40.49 -53.21 -89.93
CA ARG A 939 41.96 -53.20 -90.08
C ARG A 939 42.54 -54.61 -90.29
N ASN A 940 41.89 -55.65 -89.76
CA ASN A 940 42.32 -57.03 -89.88
C ASN A 940 41.96 -57.66 -91.25
N GLN A 941 40.92 -57.17 -91.93
CA GLN A 941 40.54 -57.59 -93.29
C GLN A 941 41.52 -57.14 -94.42
N ARG A 942 42.76 -56.73 -94.11
CA ARG A 942 43.70 -56.15 -95.08
C ARG A 942 45.11 -56.77 -95.11
N LEU A 943 45.30 -57.99 -94.60
CA LEU A 943 46.61 -58.66 -94.57
C LEU A 943 46.69 -60.10 -95.11
N GLU A 944 45.61 -60.68 -95.66
CA GLU A 944 45.69 -61.94 -96.42
C GLU A 944 46.22 -61.73 -97.85
N TYR A 945 47.52 -61.41 -97.98
CA TYR A 945 48.25 -61.63 -99.25
C TYR A 945 49.75 -61.94 -99.10
N LYS A 946 50.27 -62.17 -97.87
CA LYS A 946 51.70 -62.51 -97.71
C LYS A 946 51.95 -63.65 -96.72
N TYR A 947 52.46 -64.75 -97.31
CA TYR A 947 53.10 -65.91 -96.70
C TYR A 947 52.24 -67.00 -96.06
N MET A 948 51.53 -67.74 -96.92
CA MET A 948 51.61 -69.20 -96.87
C MET A 948 52.85 -69.66 -97.65
N LYS A 949 53.99 -69.90 -96.97
CA LYS A 949 55.14 -70.63 -97.55
C LYS A 949 56.11 -71.12 -96.46
N LEU A 950 56.55 -72.38 -96.54
CA LEU A 950 57.40 -73.12 -95.58
C LEU A 950 56.73 -73.23 -94.19
N ALA A 951 56.10 -74.35 -93.78
CA ALA A 951 56.26 -75.76 -94.13
C ALA A 951 57.54 -76.43 -93.58
N GLU A 952 57.31 -77.24 -92.55
CA GLU A 952 57.94 -78.55 -92.25
C GLU A 952 59.40 -78.63 -91.75
N SER A 953 59.55 -78.85 -90.44
CA SER A 953 60.56 -79.76 -89.89
C SER A 953 60.16 -80.34 -88.51
N LYS A 954 60.61 -81.59 -88.26
CA LYS A 954 60.49 -82.44 -87.05
C LYS A 954 60.86 -81.68 -85.75
N GLY A 955 60.37 -81.99 -84.53
CA GLY A 955 59.82 -83.23 -83.94
C GLY A 955 60.83 -83.84 -82.94
N GLY A 956 60.50 -84.44 -81.78
CA GLY A 956 59.22 -84.68 -81.08
C GLY A 956 59.41 -85.54 -79.79
N TYR A 957 58.33 -85.93 -79.09
CA TYR A 957 58.29 -86.78 -77.85
C TYR A 957 58.83 -86.09 -76.55
N GLU A 958 58.46 -86.42 -75.30
CA GLU A 958 57.94 -87.67 -74.68
C GLU A 958 56.72 -87.55 -73.72
N LEU A 959 55.95 -88.66 -73.68
CA LEU A 959 55.22 -89.33 -72.57
C LEU A 959 54.60 -88.60 -71.33
N ALA A 960 53.27 -88.68 -71.26
CA ALA A 960 52.41 -89.30 -70.23
C ALA A 960 52.65 -89.12 -68.70
N GLY A 961 51.56 -88.80 -67.98
CA GLY A 961 51.39 -89.00 -66.52
C GLY A 961 50.01 -88.48 -66.05
N ALA A 962 49.23 -89.28 -65.32
CA ALA A 962 47.88 -88.90 -64.88
C ALA A 962 47.44 -89.65 -63.60
N GLU A 963 46.34 -89.15 -63.01
CA GLU A 963 45.45 -89.76 -62.01
C GLU A 963 45.78 -89.74 -60.50
N SER A 964 44.69 -89.44 -59.76
CA SER A 964 44.30 -89.96 -58.44
C SER A 964 44.72 -89.18 -57.18
N CYS A 965 44.05 -89.54 -56.06
CA CYS A 965 43.88 -88.74 -54.85
C CYS A 965 44.12 -89.60 -53.60
N ALA A 966 44.68 -89.00 -52.54
CA ALA A 966 44.41 -89.38 -51.15
C ALA A 966 44.80 -88.25 -50.17
N LEU A 967 44.23 -88.31 -48.97
CA LEU A 967 44.67 -87.64 -47.73
C LEU A 967 45.67 -88.61 -47.04
N GLU A 968 46.39 -88.33 -45.94
CA GLU A 968 46.42 -87.27 -44.90
C GLU A 968 47.83 -87.29 -44.24
N GLU A 969 48.10 -86.42 -43.23
CA GLU A 969 49.07 -86.50 -42.07
C GLU A 969 50.27 -87.52 -42.07
N ASP A 970 51.49 -87.26 -41.56
CA ASP A 970 52.11 -86.13 -40.80
C ASP A 970 53.68 -86.31 -40.72
N GLU A 971 54.37 -85.52 -39.87
CA GLU A 971 55.76 -85.63 -39.33
C GLU A 971 56.98 -85.04 -40.11
N ASP A 972 57.45 -83.90 -39.58
CA ASP A 972 58.80 -83.26 -39.49
C ASP A 972 60.06 -83.88 -40.16
N ASP A 973 60.84 -83.04 -40.88
CA ASP A 973 62.07 -82.39 -40.35
C ASP A 973 62.63 -81.27 -41.28
N ASP A 974 63.58 -80.46 -40.76
CA ASP A 974 64.50 -79.48 -41.40
C ASP A 974 64.05 -78.10 -42.00
N GLU A 975 64.70 -77.05 -41.48
CA GLU A 975 65.03 -75.66 -41.96
C GLU A 975 64.01 -74.48 -42.07
N GLU A 976 64.55 -73.29 -41.69
CA GLU A 976 64.13 -71.86 -41.83
C GLU A 976 62.76 -71.30 -41.34
N PHE A 977 62.74 -70.97 -40.04
CA PHE A 977 62.31 -69.68 -39.46
C PHE A 977 60.91 -69.07 -39.75
N GLN A 978 60.00 -69.42 -38.84
CA GLN A 978 58.65 -68.90 -38.60
C GLN A 978 58.67 -67.54 -37.79
N ASP A 979 57.59 -66.88 -37.32
CA ASP A 979 56.18 -67.33 -37.14
C ASP A 979 55.12 -66.18 -37.02
N ARG A 980 53.85 -66.60 -37.14
CA ARG A 980 52.52 -66.22 -36.50
C ARG A 980 52.43 -65.09 -35.40
N VAL A 981 51.28 -64.60 -34.85
CA VAL A 981 49.80 -64.86 -34.94
C VAL A 981 48.94 -63.71 -34.34
N ILE A 982 47.72 -63.51 -34.88
CA ILE A 982 46.38 -63.17 -34.29
C ILE A 982 46.19 -62.30 -32.97
N PHE A 983 45.09 -61.52 -32.97
CA PHE A 983 44.28 -60.93 -31.87
C PHE A 983 44.78 -59.80 -30.92
N SER A 984 44.14 -58.63 -31.09
CA SER A 984 43.39 -57.86 -30.06
C SER A 984 44.08 -57.05 -28.92
N LYS A 985 43.58 -55.81 -28.75
CA LYS A 985 43.28 -55.12 -27.47
C LYS A 985 44.46 -54.86 -26.47
N GLY A 986 45.16 -53.73 -26.59
CA GLY A 986 46.21 -53.33 -25.64
C GLY A 986 46.50 -51.82 -25.56
N ARG A 987 46.64 -51.28 -24.35
CA ARG A 987 46.60 -49.87 -23.95
C ARG A 987 47.99 -49.18 -23.91
N SER A 988 48.04 -47.90 -24.29
CA SER A 988 48.88 -46.80 -23.75
C SER A 988 50.43 -46.78 -23.79
N SER A 989 50.96 -45.59 -24.18
CA SER A 989 52.24 -44.94 -23.80
C SER A 989 53.58 -45.57 -24.28
N SER A 990 54.68 -44.83 -24.48
CA SER A 990 54.92 -43.38 -24.71
C SER A 990 56.39 -43.12 -25.13
N SER A 991 56.63 -42.11 -25.98
CA SER A 991 57.96 -41.65 -26.46
C SER A 991 58.78 -42.66 -27.29
N GLY A 992 59.69 -42.29 -28.19
CA GLY A 992 60.05 -40.95 -28.71
C GLY A 992 61.36 -40.98 -29.51
N GLN A 993 61.66 -39.94 -30.31
CA GLN A 993 62.92 -39.75 -31.08
C GLN A 993 63.18 -40.76 -32.25
N SER A 994 64.00 -40.49 -33.28
CA SER A 994 64.38 -39.21 -33.93
C SER A 994 65.07 -39.42 -35.31
N ALA A 995 64.86 -38.47 -36.24
CA ALA A 995 65.81 -37.93 -37.23
C ALA A 995 66.24 -38.64 -38.56
N GLN A 996 66.00 -37.90 -39.66
CA GLN A 996 66.94 -37.57 -40.77
C GLN A 996 67.19 -38.62 -41.91
N LYS A 997 67.55 -38.23 -43.16
CA LYS A 997 67.93 -36.92 -43.73
C LYS A 997 67.76 -36.80 -45.27
N GLY A 998 67.61 -35.55 -45.76
CA GLY A 998 68.06 -35.09 -47.09
C GLY A 998 66.98 -34.91 -48.19
N GLY A 999 67.00 -33.85 -49.01
CA GLY A 999 67.81 -32.62 -48.97
C GLY A 999 67.74 -31.77 -50.26
N PHE A 1000 68.15 -30.47 -50.15
CA PHE A 1000 68.32 -29.48 -51.25
C PHE A 1000 67.02 -29.01 -51.96
N PHE A 1001 66.83 -27.76 -52.42
CA PHE A 1001 67.49 -26.42 -52.31
C PHE A 1001 66.51 -25.41 -52.97
N SER A 1002 66.57 -24.07 -52.94
CA SER A 1002 67.04 -22.96 -52.05
C SER A 1002 66.57 -21.64 -52.75
N ARG A 1003 66.85 -20.38 -52.37
CA ARG A 1003 67.77 -19.70 -51.42
C ARG A 1003 67.23 -18.27 -51.16
N LEU A 1004 67.73 -17.56 -50.12
CA LEU A 1004 67.45 -16.13 -49.79
C LEU A 1004 66.00 -15.90 -49.28
N ALA A 1005 65.66 -14.84 -48.53
CA ALA A 1005 66.38 -13.94 -47.59
C ALA A 1005 65.30 -13.23 -46.70
N GLY A 1006 65.57 -12.63 -45.54
CA GLY A 1006 66.84 -12.47 -44.79
C GLY A 1006 67.20 -10.99 -44.55
N GLY A 1007 67.28 -10.47 -43.32
CA GLY A 1007 67.03 -11.09 -42.00
C GLY A 1007 67.62 -10.29 -40.82
N GLY A 1008 67.82 -10.96 -39.67
CA GLY A 1008 68.60 -10.48 -38.51
C GLY A 1008 67.79 -9.88 -37.34
N SER A 1009 68.22 -9.98 -36.07
CA SER A 1009 69.30 -10.80 -35.44
C SER A 1009 69.21 -10.82 -33.89
N ALA A 1010 69.74 -11.89 -33.27
CA ALA A 1010 70.59 -12.00 -32.04
C ALA A 1010 70.65 -10.85 -30.98
N GLN A 1011 70.93 -11.03 -29.67
CA GLN A 1011 71.24 -12.19 -28.79
C GLN A 1011 71.09 -11.77 -27.28
N PRO A 1012 71.34 -12.63 -26.24
CA PRO A 1012 70.98 -12.37 -24.84
C PRO A 1012 72.13 -11.99 -23.86
N GLY A 1013 71.82 -11.51 -22.65
CA GLY A 1013 72.77 -11.48 -21.52
C GLY A 1013 72.34 -10.80 -20.19
N ALA A 1014 72.56 -11.52 -19.08
CA ALA A 1014 73.06 -11.09 -17.75
C ALA A 1014 72.35 -10.05 -16.81
N SER A 1015 72.18 -10.49 -15.54
CA SER A 1015 72.53 -9.85 -14.25
C SER A 1015 71.89 -8.54 -13.69
N SER A 1016 71.59 -8.58 -12.38
CA SER A 1016 71.66 -7.50 -11.34
C SER A 1016 70.71 -6.28 -11.44
N SER A 1017 70.35 -5.54 -10.37
CA SER A 1017 70.33 -5.74 -8.89
C SER A 1017 69.74 -4.47 -8.22
N SER A 1018 69.42 -4.49 -6.90
CA SER A 1018 69.24 -3.29 -6.02
C SER A 1018 68.00 -2.42 -6.31
N ASP A 1019 67.33 -1.73 -5.37
CA ASP A 1019 67.18 -1.80 -3.90
C ASP A 1019 65.77 -1.20 -3.56
N ARG A 1020 64.97 -1.70 -2.61
CA ARG A 1020 65.04 -1.61 -1.14
C ARG A 1020 64.88 -0.18 -0.57
N ALA A 1021 63.69 0.11 -0.05
CA ALA A 1021 63.45 1.12 1.00
C ALA A 1021 62.31 0.67 1.93
N HIS A 1022 62.33 1.13 3.17
CA HIS A 1022 61.35 0.86 4.24
C HIS A 1022 61.16 2.16 5.06
N PHE A 1023 60.26 2.15 6.05
CA PHE A 1023 59.95 3.22 7.03
C PHE A 1023 59.11 4.41 6.51
N ALA A 1024 58.35 5.14 7.34
CA ALA A 1024 57.62 4.81 8.59
C ALA A 1024 56.83 6.06 9.09
N ASN A 1025 55.84 5.85 9.96
CA ASN A 1025 55.23 6.84 10.89
C ASN A 1025 54.46 8.03 10.27
N ALA A 1026 53.62 8.79 11.00
CA ALA A 1026 52.70 8.54 12.14
C ALA A 1026 51.91 9.86 12.42
N ILE A 1027 51.02 9.86 13.44
CA ILE A 1027 50.59 11.02 14.27
C ILE A 1027 49.61 12.02 13.58
N GLU A 1028 48.34 12.07 14.03
CA GLU A 1028 47.69 13.08 14.92
C GLU A 1028 47.36 14.41 14.19
N ASP A 1029 46.32 15.21 14.50
CA ASP A 1029 45.07 15.06 15.28
C ASP A 1029 44.12 16.22 14.89
N ASP A 1030 42.86 16.23 15.38
CA ASP A 1030 42.20 17.39 16.05
C ASP A 1030 40.69 17.13 16.32
N GLU A 1031 40.17 17.73 17.40
CA GLU A 1031 38.75 17.72 17.81
C GLU A 1031 38.05 19.07 17.56
N ASP A 1032 36.75 19.05 17.20
CA ASP A 1032 35.71 20.03 17.60
C ASP A 1032 34.29 19.52 17.21
#